data_AF-A0A662PM22-F1
#
_entry.id   AF-A0A662PM22-F1
#
_cell.length_a   1.000
_cell.length_b   1.000
_cell.length_c   1.000
_cell.angle_alpha   90.00
_cell.angle_beta   90.00
_cell.angle_gamma   90.00
#
_symmetry.space_group_name_H-M   'P 1'
#
loop_
_entity.id
_entity.type
_entity.pdbx_description
1 polymer ?
#
loop_
_entity_poly.entity_id
_entity_poly.type
_entity_poly.pdbx_seq_one_letter_code
_entity_poly.pdbx_strand_id
1 'polypeptide(L)'
;ATDIAEYIRDARHNQGYDGLIPWDINLYVQAALALNSYYPGEGYDKDAIAMAEVIYQDMTGNPGYFKHPVNEWFYYYVLGLSGALQAFTSTGTHLTGNFSAEEIKNFLIENQSNDGSWNSTSYWDGTNWYWAYPDIQSTAYAVMALISYGDSASISAATKAADWLISKQNPNGGWTVSSECPEVDSEVAQAIFDVIQAVGTVDVDHGSDGTVDLKTITIQQAINAAYPYDTIIVHEGTYMEQLIINKSLTLIGDTMPKIVAPDTRTTFTIPESSATFDPIIFAYGSLTGTETISVTIEGFEIDGGNKAASGYRFVGILYRNVKPGIISNNVLHSLYPPSGKGSGPETIGILIYGDSEVEIYQNEIRDFSRVGIGASGDAGPNVDPVVIIQENTVFGNGLEPETDWWAENGIQVGYGASGEVIGNQVFNCTVNNPNWAASGIIIVDTHEVTVDSNYVEGCDVGINAVDFPSAYGHPWDYDILSNVLITRNVLVGNIWQIDVSNDARNVTITYNNIINAIEDGIDIWSYFGDVYPTDVKIHYNNIEGSGSYGIWASEELAAQPVDARFNWWGSATGPYHPTLNDYGKGDNVSDNIDFWNWLIIPYPPAIASPVPPVASFTYTPFAPIVNEYVTFDASGSYSIDGYITTYVWDFGDGNLTETSNPIIMHKFDSAGTYSVNLTVIDNLGATRSCVKDVIVYPPPPTNVKISPYESSVCIGQEFTINIVIENVSDLAGFELKLFWNTTLADLEDVDIFPPWSDYFLVKNETQEDIGDGRGMFWLALLMLPPSEPFNGTTVLATLTFNATNIGTSILDLDQVKLGDSLANPIPTNIVDGYIESHIAIPGDVDGNGHVDIYDLIIWADAFGTFAGEPDFNPAADLNNDGVIDIYDGLIIAINYGA
;
A
#
# COMPACT_ATOMS: atom_id res chain seq x y z
N ALA A 1 -24.82 -33.21 0.25
CA ALA A 1 -24.17 -32.55 1.40
C ALA A 1 -23.74 -33.59 2.42
N THR A 2 -24.68 -34.31 3.05
CA THR A 2 -24.40 -35.39 4.04
C THR A 2 -23.47 -36.49 3.51
N ASP A 3 -23.59 -36.91 2.25
CA ASP A 3 -22.68 -37.94 1.70
C ASP A 3 -21.25 -37.42 1.43
N ILE A 4 -21.11 -36.12 1.16
CA ILE A 4 -19.80 -35.45 0.95
C ILE A 4 -19.14 -35.18 2.31
N ALA A 5 -19.95 -34.80 3.30
CA ALA A 5 -19.61 -34.67 4.70
C ALA A 5 -19.04 -35.97 5.29
N GLU A 6 -19.71 -37.10 5.03
CA GLU A 6 -19.27 -38.42 5.46
C GLU A 6 -17.97 -38.85 4.75
N TYR A 7 -17.82 -38.52 3.46
CA TYR A 7 -16.61 -38.82 2.70
C TYR A 7 -15.36 -38.07 3.20
N ILE A 8 -15.49 -36.78 3.51
CA ILE A 8 -14.38 -35.94 4.03
C ILE A 8 -14.00 -36.36 5.45
N ARG A 9 -15.00 -36.69 6.29
CA ARG A 9 -14.81 -37.25 7.64
C ARG A 9 -14.07 -38.59 7.60
N ASP A 10 -14.50 -39.51 6.74
CA ASP A 10 -13.90 -40.85 6.63
C ASP A 10 -12.47 -40.79 6.07
N ALA A 11 -12.16 -39.77 5.25
CA ALA A 11 -10.79 -39.49 4.79
C ALA A 11 -9.87 -39.01 5.92
N ARG A 12 -10.36 -38.13 6.81
CA ARG A 12 -9.58 -37.62 7.97
C ARG A 12 -9.42 -38.64 9.10
N HIS A 13 -10.45 -39.42 9.40
CA HIS A 13 -10.35 -40.44 10.45
C HIS A 13 -9.33 -41.55 10.09
N ASN A 14 -9.21 -41.88 8.80
CA ASN A 14 -8.17 -42.79 8.30
C ASN A 14 -6.75 -42.19 8.33
N GLN A 15 -6.60 -40.88 8.61
CA GLN A 15 -5.33 -40.19 8.80
C GLN A 15 -4.97 -39.95 10.28
N GLY A 16 -5.83 -40.37 11.23
CA GLY A 16 -5.51 -40.37 12.66
C GLY A 16 -6.00 -39.15 13.47
N TYR A 17 -6.91 -38.35 12.92
CA TYR A 17 -7.49 -37.18 13.61
C TYR A 17 -8.91 -37.48 14.13
N ASP A 18 -9.24 -36.98 15.34
CA ASP A 18 -10.53 -37.20 16.02
C ASP A 18 -11.48 -35.97 16.00
N GLY A 19 -11.17 -34.91 15.24
CA GLY A 19 -12.00 -33.70 15.11
C GLY A 19 -11.78 -32.89 13.82
N LEU A 20 -12.69 -31.95 13.53
CA LEU A 20 -12.61 -30.98 12.43
C LEU A 20 -11.98 -29.67 12.92
N ILE A 21 -11.22 -28.98 12.06
CA ILE A 21 -10.61 -27.67 12.36
C ILE A 21 -11.34 -26.53 11.61
N PRO A 22 -11.21 -25.25 12.05
CA PRO A 22 -12.03 -24.12 11.57
C PRO A 22 -12.05 -23.87 10.05
N TRP A 23 -11.10 -24.40 9.29
CA TRP A 23 -10.97 -24.13 7.85
C TRP A 23 -11.65 -25.19 6.96
N ASP A 24 -11.93 -26.40 7.47
CA ASP A 24 -12.80 -27.39 6.78
C ASP A 24 -14.25 -26.89 6.67
N ILE A 25 -14.59 -25.91 7.52
CA ILE A 25 -15.91 -25.32 7.72
C ILE A 25 -16.24 -24.30 6.62
N ASN A 26 -15.26 -23.54 6.12
CA ASN A 26 -15.49 -22.54 5.07
C ASN A 26 -15.89 -23.20 3.73
N LEU A 27 -15.21 -24.29 3.35
CA LEU A 27 -15.57 -25.10 2.18
C LEU A 27 -16.99 -25.71 2.31
N TYR A 28 -17.39 -26.02 3.54
CA TYR A 28 -18.69 -26.58 3.89
C TYR A 28 -19.83 -25.56 3.80
N VAL A 29 -19.61 -24.36 4.34
CA VAL A 29 -20.53 -23.23 4.29
C VAL A 29 -20.73 -22.79 2.84
N GLN A 30 -19.65 -22.68 2.06
CA GLN A 30 -19.70 -22.38 0.62
C GLN A 30 -20.51 -23.44 -0.17
N ALA A 31 -20.31 -24.74 0.11
CA ALA A 31 -21.07 -25.81 -0.53
C ALA A 31 -22.55 -25.84 -0.10
N ALA A 32 -22.86 -25.53 1.16
CA ALA A 32 -24.22 -25.45 1.68
C ALA A 32 -24.99 -24.25 1.11
N LEU A 33 -24.35 -23.07 1.04
CA LEU A 33 -24.90 -21.85 0.43
C LEU A 33 -25.15 -22.04 -1.08
N ALA A 34 -24.22 -22.71 -1.78
CA ALA A 34 -24.37 -23.03 -3.20
C ALA A 34 -25.55 -24.00 -3.45
N LEU A 35 -25.77 -24.99 -2.58
CA LEU A 35 -26.91 -25.92 -2.67
C LEU A 35 -28.25 -25.24 -2.36
N ASN A 36 -28.28 -24.31 -1.40
CA ASN A 36 -29.47 -23.53 -1.06
C ASN A 36 -29.93 -22.64 -2.22
N SER A 37 -28.97 -22.04 -2.93
CA SER A 37 -29.26 -21.23 -4.13
C SER A 37 -29.95 -22.03 -5.27
N TYR A 38 -29.79 -23.36 -5.26
CA TYR A 38 -30.34 -24.25 -6.29
C TYR A 38 -31.66 -24.96 -5.86
N TYR A 39 -31.93 -25.16 -4.57
CA TYR A 39 -33.12 -25.88 -4.07
C TYR A 39 -33.76 -25.24 -2.80
N PRO A 40 -34.38 -24.05 -2.91
CA PRO A 40 -34.79 -23.21 -1.77
C PRO A 40 -36.06 -23.69 -1.03
N GLY A 41 -36.36 -25.00 -1.00
CA GLY A 41 -37.63 -25.53 -0.47
C GLY A 41 -37.57 -26.88 0.23
N GLU A 42 -36.40 -27.51 0.37
CA GLU A 42 -36.28 -28.87 0.95
C GLU A 42 -35.76 -28.91 2.40
N GLY A 43 -35.63 -27.77 3.08
CA GLY A 43 -35.32 -27.73 4.52
C GLY A 43 -33.85 -27.84 4.90
N TYR A 44 -32.93 -27.67 3.96
CA TYR A 44 -31.48 -27.61 4.22
C TYR A 44 -31.03 -26.37 5.01
N ASP A 45 -31.90 -25.36 5.17
CA ASP A 45 -31.63 -24.16 5.96
C ASP A 45 -31.40 -24.47 7.45
N LYS A 46 -32.12 -25.43 8.04
CA LYS A 46 -32.08 -25.65 9.50
C LYS A 46 -30.77 -26.24 10.00
N ASP A 47 -30.21 -27.17 9.24
CA ASP A 47 -28.96 -27.84 9.62
C ASP A 47 -27.72 -27.00 9.27
N ALA A 48 -27.80 -26.13 8.25
CA ALA A 48 -26.72 -25.22 7.86
C ALA A 48 -26.65 -23.97 8.75
N ILE A 49 -27.81 -23.42 9.15
CA ILE A 49 -27.90 -22.25 10.04
C ILE A 49 -27.50 -22.63 11.47
N ALA A 50 -27.98 -23.76 11.99
CA ALA A 50 -27.61 -24.24 13.33
C ALA A 50 -26.09 -24.52 13.46
N MET A 51 -25.43 -24.91 12.37
CA MET A 51 -23.97 -25.12 12.35
C MET A 51 -23.21 -23.79 12.20
N ALA A 52 -23.72 -22.84 11.39
CA ALA A 52 -23.16 -21.49 11.26
C ALA A 52 -23.26 -20.67 12.55
N GLU A 53 -24.35 -20.85 13.32
CA GLU A 53 -24.56 -20.29 14.66
C GLU A 53 -23.52 -20.81 15.67
N VAL A 54 -23.11 -22.07 15.57
CA VAL A 54 -22.05 -22.68 16.40
C VAL A 54 -20.67 -22.07 16.10
N ILE A 55 -20.40 -21.73 14.84
CA ILE A 55 -19.11 -21.15 14.40
C ILE A 55 -19.00 -19.67 14.80
N TYR A 56 -20.12 -18.94 14.79
CA TYR A 56 -20.18 -17.54 15.20
C TYR A 56 -20.00 -17.36 16.72
N GLN A 57 -20.54 -18.29 17.52
CA GLN A 57 -20.30 -18.38 18.97
C GLN A 57 -18.82 -18.61 19.32
N ASP A 58 -18.08 -19.35 18.49
CA ASP A 58 -16.68 -19.73 18.72
C ASP A 58 -15.64 -18.60 18.47
N MET A 59 -15.97 -17.58 17.66
CA MET A 59 -15.07 -16.43 17.45
C MET A 59 -15.06 -15.45 18.64
N THR A 60 -16.01 -15.58 19.57
CA THR A 60 -16.24 -14.58 20.63
C THR A 60 -16.31 -15.15 22.05
N GLY A 61 -16.20 -16.47 22.27
CA GLY A 61 -16.41 -17.14 23.57
C GLY A 61 -15.24 -17.99 24.16
N ASN A 62 -15.38 -18.42 25.43
CA ASN A 62 -14.37 -19.12 26.27
C ASN A 62 -14.35 -20.67 26.05
N PRO A 63 -13.23 -21.41 26.25
CA PRO A 63 -13.04 -22.78 25.75
C PRO A 63 -13.71 -23.91 26.56
N GLY A 64 -14.20 -24.98 25.89
CA GLY A 64 -14.77 -26.18 26.52
C GLY A 64 -15.02 -27.39 25.61
N TYR A 65 -15.32 -28.56 26.19
CA TYR A 65 -15.71 -29.79 25.47
C TYR A 65 -17.22 -29.83 25.21
N PHE A 66 -17.67 -30.01 23.96
CA PHE A 66 -19.10 -30.07 23.61
C PHE A 66 -19.57 -31.44 23.15
N LYS A 67 -20.77 -31.85 23.56
CA LYS A 67 -21.36 -33.17 23.31
C LYS A 67 -22.24 -33.18 22.05
N HIS A 68 -22.06 -34.18 21.17
CA HIS A 68 -22.75 -34.25 19.87
C HIS A 68 -24.29 -34.35 20.01
N PRO A 69 -25.12 -33.58 19.27
CA PRO A 69 -26.56 -33.45 19.53
C PRO A 69 -27.40 -34.70 19.24
N VAL A 70 -26.85 -35.67 18.50
CA VAL A 70 -27.58 -36.88 18.06
C VAL A 70 -26.95 -38.19 18.55
N ASN A 71 -25.79 -38.15 19.20
CA ASN A 71 -25.08 -39.36 19.60
C ASN A 71 -24.35 -39.18 20.93
N GLU A 72 -24.91 -39.77 22.00
CA GLU A 72 -24.59 -39.46 23.40
C GLU A 72 -23.17 -39.86 23.88
N TRP A 73 -22.31 -40.34 22.98
CA TRP A 73 -20.99 -40.91 23.30
C TRP A 73 -19.78 -40.07 22.82
N PHE A 74 -19.99 -38.94 22.14
CA PHE A 74 -18.90 -38.16 21.52
C PHE A 74 -18.85 -36.69 21.97
N TYR A 75 -17.63 -36.17 22.19
CA TYR A 75 -17.32 -34.78 22.57
C TYR A 75 -16.30 -34.13 21.59
N TYR A 76 -16.41 -32.83 21.32
CA TYR A 76 -15.51 -31.99 20.49
C TYR A 76 -14.75 -30.95 21.34
N TYR A 77 -13.55 -30.49 20.92
CA TYR A 77 -12.71 -29.49 21.61
C TYR A 77 -12.21 -28.41 20.63
N VAL A 78 -12.34 -27.11 20.96
CA VAL A 78 -11.99 -25.95 20.09
C VAL A 78 -11.31 -24.82 20.88
N LEU A 79 -10.37 -24.08 20.26
CA LEU A 79 -9.41 -23.14 20.87
C LEU A 79 -9.78 -21.64 20.67
N GLY A 80 -9.99 -20.88 21.75
CA GLY A 80 -10.08 -19.40 21.78
C GLY A 80 -8.81 -18.69 22.31
N LEU A 81 -8.85 -17.37 22.62
CA LEU A 81 -7.70 -16.54 23.09
C LEU A 81 -6.93 -17.17 24.27
N SER A 82 -7.64 -17.77 25.23
CA SER A 82 -7.03 -18.53 26.33
C SER A 82 -6.32 -19.80 25.85
N GLY A 83 -6.77 -20.41 24.76
CA GLY A 83 -6.20 -21.60 24.13
C GLY A 83 -4.95 -21.30 23.29
N ALA A 84 -4.93 -20.18 22.56
CA ALA A 84 -3.72 -19.68 21.89
C ALA A 84 -2.62 -19.33 22.91
N LEU A 85 -3.01 -18.76 24.05
CA LEU A 85 -2.11 -18.49 25.18
C LEU A 85 -1.67 -19.76 25.91
N GLN A 86 -2.57 -20.73 26.11
CA GLN A 86 -2.21 -22.05 26.65
C GLN A 86 -1.25 -22.77 25.71
N ALA A 87 -1.44 -22.65 24.40
CA ALA A 87 -0.55 -23.18 23.38
C ALA A 87 0.83 -22.50 23.45
N PHE A 88 0.89 -21.16 23.45
CA PHE A 88 2.14 -20.39 23.58
C PHE A 88 2.90 -20.65 24.88
N THR A 89 2.19 -20.85 26.00
CA THR A 89 2.82 -21.19 27.29
C THR A 89 3.19 -22.67 27.40
N SER A 90 2.46 -23.57 26.71
CA SER A 90 2.74 -25.01 26.65
C SER A 90 3.96 -25.35 25.79
N THR A 91 4.38 -24.46 24.89
CA THR A 91 5.62 -24.64 24.11
C THR A 91 6.89 -24.35 24.92
N GLY A 92 6.79 -23.85 26.16
CA GLY A 92 7.90 -23.75 27.12
C GLY A 92 8.24 -22.35 27.65
N THR A 93 7.34 -21.38 27.47
CA THR A 93 7.41 -20.06 28.15
C THR A 93 6.49 -20.05 29.38
N HIS A 94 7.06 -20.21 30.57
CA HIS A 94 6.30 -20.22 31.81
C HIS A 94 5.93 -18.80 32.28
N LEU A 95 4.80 -18.28 31.82
CA LEU A 95 4.13 -17.16 32.50
C LEU A 95 3.32 -17.73 33.67
N THR A 96 3.78 -17.50 34.90
CA THR A 96 3.06 -17.93 36.11
C THR A 96 2.35 -16.73 36.73
N GLY A 97 1.09 -16.51 36.34
CA GLY A 97 0.24 -15.43 36.88
C GLY A 97 -1.04 -15.20 36.06
N ASN A 98 -2.05 -14.58 36.68
CA ASN A 98 -3.21 -14.02 35.96
C ASN A 98 -2.77 -12.66 35.41
N PHE A 99 -2.52 -12.58 34.10
CA PHE A 99 -2.23 -11.33 33.40
C PHE A 99 -3.49 -10.85 32.67
N SER A 100 -3.69 -9.54 32.63
CA SER A 100 -4.70 -8.91 31.77
C SER A 100 -4.30 -9.00 30.30
N ALA A 101 -5.28 -8.84 29.40
CA ALA A 101 -5.07 -8.80 27.96
C ALA A 101 -3.99 -7.78 27.56
N GLU A 102 -4.05 -6.59 28.15
CA GLU A 102 -3.10 -5.49 27.90
C GLU A 102 -1.66 -5.82 28.36
N GLU A 103 -1.50 -6.49 29.49
CA GLU A 103 -0.17 -6.95 29.97
C GLU A 103 0.44 -8.01 29.06
N ILE A 104 -0.40 -8.88 28.47
CA ILE A 104 0.03 -9.91 27.52
C ILE A 104 0.45 -9.30 26.20
N LYS A 105 -0.32 -8.32 25.68
CA LYS A 105 0.05 -7.55 24.49
C LYS A 105 1.43 -6.92 24.62
N ASN A 106 1.66 -6.17 25.69
CA ASN A 106 2.92 -5.49 25.93
C ASN A 106 4.08 -6.49 26.09
N PHE A 107 3.84 -7.62 26.76
CA PHE A 107 4.83 -8.69 26.87
C PHE A 107 5.26 -9.25 25.52
N LEU A 108 4.32 -9.55 24.62
CA LEU A 108 4.63 -10.10 23.29
C LEU A 108 5.45 -9.12 22.45
N ILE A 109 5.07 -7.84 22.46
CA ILE A 109 5.78 -6.77 21.72
C ILE A 109 7.19 -6.57 22.27
N GLU A 110 7.35 -6.48 23.60
CA GLU A 110 8.64 -6.22 24.25
C GLU A 110 9.64 -7.40 24.12
N ASN A 111 9.13 -8.62 23.97
CA ASN A 111 9.95 -9.84 23.93
C ASN A 111 10.09 -10.46 22.52
N GLN A 112 9.63 -9.74 21.49
CA GLN A 112 9.85 -10.12 20.10
C GLN A 112 11.34 -9.98 19.74
N SER A 113 11.91 -10.99 19.06
CA SER A 113 13.28 -10.89 18.58
C SER A 113 13.42 -9.87 17.45
N ASN A 114 14.65 -9.40 17.20
CA ASN A 114 14.90 -8.40 16.15
C ASN A 114 14.50 -8.87 14.75
N ASP A 115 14.59 -10.17 14.48
CA ASP A 115 14.16 -10.80 13.24
C ASP A 115 12.67 -11.12 13.20
N GLY A 116 11.89 -10.86 14.27
CA GLY A 116 10.43 -10.99 14.31
C GLY A 116 9.89 -12.25 15.01
N SER A 117 10.76 -13.15 15.47
CA SER A 117 10.39 -14.47 16.02
C SER A 117 10.23 -14.51 17.55
N TRP A 118 9.63 -15.59 18.05
CA TRP A 118 9.65 -15.95 19.48
C TRP A 118 10.21 -17.37 19.70
N ASN A 119 10.91 -17.57 20.83
CA ASN A 119 11.58 -18.83 21.18
C ASN A 119 10.69 -19.70 22.10
N SER A 120 10.62 -21.01 21.84
CA SER A 120 9.74 -21.93 22.58
C SER A 120 10.28 -22.38 23.95
N THR A 121 11.59 -22.58 24.12
CA THR A 121 12.11 -23.21 25.35
C THR A 121 12.90 -22.25 26.24
N SER A 122 12.37 -21.94 27.42
CA SER A 122 13.09 -21.22 28.47
C SER A 122 13.07 -22.01 29.79
N TYR A 123 14.25 -22.39 30.30
CA TYR A 123 14.37 -22.95 31.65
C TYR A 123 15.40 -22.17 32.46
N TRP A 124 14.98 -21.77 33.66
CA TRP A 124 15.75 -21.03 34.64
C TRP A 124 16.40 -22.01 35.63
N ASP A 125 17.74 -22.05 35.67
CA ASP A 125 18.50 -22.95 36.57
C ASP A 125 18.72 -22.38 37.99
N GLY A 126 18.20 -21.18 38.26
CA GLY A 126 18.44 -20.44 39.48
C GLY A 126 19.50 -19.34 39.38
N THR A 127 20.18 -19.18 38.23
CA THR A 127 21.22 -18.15 38.07
C THR A 127 21.30 -17.49 36.69
N ASN A 128 21.02 -18.20 35.58
CA ASN A 128 20.99 -17.61 34.23
C ASN A 128 19.86 -18.21 33.38
N TRP A 129 19.40 -17.43 32.40
CA TRP A 129 18.52 -17.91 31.32
C TRP A 129 19.36 -18.56 30.21
N TYR A 130 18.92 -19.73 29.72
CA TYR A 130 19.50 -20.38 28.54
C TYR A 130 18.48 -20.31 27.38
N TRP A 131 18.94 -19.87 26.21
CA TRP A 131 18.13 -19.71 24.99
C TRP A 131 18.37 -20.87 24.03
N ALA A 132 17.31 -21.46 23.49
CA ALA A 132 17.37 -22.31 22.30
C ALA A 132 16.49 -21.72 21.17
N TYR A 133 16.74 -22.20 19.94
CA TYR A 133 16.39 -21.60 18.65
C TYR A 133 14.93 -21.12 18.47
N PRO A 134 14.70 -20.14 17.56
CA PRO A 134 13.38 -19.67 17.17
C PRO A 134 12.45 -20.79 16.72
N ASP A 135 11.21 -20.73 17.19
CA ASP A 135 10.20 -21.74 16.89
C ASP A 135 9.03 -21.15 16.07
N ILE A 136 8.70 -21.83 14.97
CA ILE A 136 7.64 -21.47 14.02
C ILE A 136 6.28 -21.45 14.73
N GLN A 137 6.04 -22.44 15.60
CA GLN A 137 4.75 -22.62 16.26
C GLN A 137 4.47 -21.51 17.28
N SER A 138 5.45 -21.21 18.14
CA SER A 138 5.35 -20.12 19.12
C SER A 138 5.19 -18.75 18.45
N THR A 139 5.87 -18.54 17.31
CA THR A 139 5.74 -17.30 16.53
C THR A 139 4.37 -17.17 15.89
N ALA A 140 3.80 -18.24 15.34
CA ALA A 140 2.45 -18.22 14.75
C ALA A 140 1.35 -17.95 15.79
N TYR A 141 1.45 -18.51 17.00
CA TYR A 141 0.50 -18.24 18.08
C TYR A 141 0.59 -16.80 18.61
N ALA A 142 1.79 -16.22 18.68
CA ALA A 142 1.97 -14.82 19.04
C ALA A 142 1.33 -13.88 18.01
N VAL A 143 1.44 -14.20 16.71
CA VAL A 143 0.77 -13.44 15.64
C VAL A 143 -0.75 -13.48 15.80
N MET A 144 -1.35 -14.65 16.03
CA MET A 144 -2.80 -14.75 16.25
C MET A 144 -3.27 -13.96 17.47
N ALA A 145 -2.49 -13.98 18.55
CA ALA A 145 -2.79 -13.19 19.75
C ALA A 145 -2.72 -11.68 19.46
N LEU A 146 -1.68 -11.20 18.77
CA LEU A 146 -1.48 -9.78 18.47
C LEU A 146 -2.52 -9.23 17.48
N ILE A 147 -2.87 -9.98 16.42
CA ILE A 147 -3.89 -9.56 15.44
C ILE A 147 -5.24 -9.34 16.12
N SER A 148 -5.58 -10.14 17.13
CA SER A 148 -6.85 -10.01 17.85
C SER A 148 -7.01 -8.69 18.65
N TYR A 149 -5.92 -7.95 18.89
CA TYR A 149 -5.98 -6.63 19.53
C TYR A 149 -6.26 -5.48 18.55
N GLY A 150 -5.85 -5.63 17.29
CA GLY A 150 -6.17 -4.68 16.21
C GLY A 150 -5.57 -3.28 16.32
N ASP A 151 -4.71 -2.99 17.30
CA ASP A 151 -3.98 -1.73 17.40
C ASP A 151 -2.69 -1.74 16.58
N SER A 152 -2.20 -0.55 16.19
CA SER A 152 -1.07 -0.38 15.28
C SER A 152 0.24 -0.98 15.79
N ALA A 153 0.49 -0.99 17.11
CA ALA A 153 1.70 -1.60 17.67
C ALA A 153 1.61 -3.14 17.63
N SER A 154 0.44 -3.71 17.92
CA SER A 154 0.18 -5.14 17.80
C SER A 154 0.25 -5.63 16.36
N ILE A 155 -0.32 -4.87 15.42
CA ILE A 155 -0.28 -5.16 13.98
C ILE A 155 1.16 -5.12 13.46
N SER A 156 1.93 -4.08 13.81
CA SER A 156 3.34 -3.96 13.40
C SER A 156 4.19 -5.15 13.88
N ALA A 157 4.02 -5.56 15.14
CA ALA A 157 4.69 -6.74 15.69
C ALA A 157 4.22 -8.04 15.01
N ALA A 158 2.92 -8.18 14.72
CA ALA A 158 2.37 -9.33 14.00
C ALA A 158 2.90 -9.43 12.55
N THR A 159 2.97 -8.32 11.82
CA THR A 159 3.50 -8.26 10.45
C THR A 159 4.96 -8.68 10.40
N LYS A 160 5.79 -8.13 11.30
CA LYS A 160 7.22 -8.48 11.38
C LYS A 160 7.46 -9.96 11.68
N ALA A 161 6.60 -10.57 12.48
CA ALA A 161 6.63 -12.00 12.76
C ALA A 161 6.15 -12.86 11.59
N ALA A 162 5.15 -12.38 10.84
CA ALA A 162 4.70 -13.02 9.62
C ALA A 162 5.80 -13.03 8.55
N ASP A 163 6.55 -11.94 8.38
CA ASP A 163 7.70 -11.86 7.46
C ASP A 163 8.80 -12.86 7.83
N TRP A 164 9.08 -12.97 9.12
CA TRP A 164 10.04 -13.95 9.63
C TRP A 164 9.60 -15.37 9.32
N LEU A 165 8.32 -15.68 9.55
CA LEU A 165 7.73 -16.96 9.18
C LEU A 165 7.96 -17.17 7.68
N ILE A 166 7.54 -16.26 6.80
CA ILE A 166 7.70 -16.41 5.34
C ILE A 166 9.15 -16.73 4.94
N SER A 167 10.14 -16.11 5.58
CA SER A 167 11.57 -16.39 5.33
C SER A 167 12.01 -17.84 5.60
N LYS A 168 11.20 -18.63 6.32
CA LYS A 168 11.45 -20.05 6.65
C LYS A 168 10.67 -21.01 5.75
N GLN A 169 9.88 -20.52 4.80
CA GLN A 169 9.26 -21.35 3.79
C GLN A 169 10.29 -21.90 2.80
N ASN A 170 10.06 -23.12 2.35
CA ASN A 170 10.79 -23.72 1.23
C ASN A 170 10.16 -23.28 -0.11
N PRO A 171 10.83 -23.52 -1.26
CA PRO A 171 10.38 -23.06 -2.57
C PRO A 171 9.01 -23.57 -3.04
N ASN A 172 8.40 -24.52 -2.32
CA ASN A 172 7.08 -25.08 -2.62
C ASN A 172 6.01 -24.58 -1.62
N GLY A 173 6.31 -23.55 -0.81
CA GLY A 173 5.42 -23.03 0.24
C GLY A 173 5.33 -23.91 1.50
N GLY A 174 6.16 -24.96 1.59
CA GLY A 174 6.20 -25.85 2.75
C GLY A 174 7.20 -25.38 3.81
N TRP A 175 6.95 -25.68 5.07
CA TRP A 175 7.85 -25.32 6.17
C TRP A 175 8.85 -26.45 6.42
N THR A 176 10.15 -26.16 6.53
CA THR A 176 11.14 -27.22 6.85
C THR A 176 10.93 -27.71 8.28
N VAL A 177 10.30 -28.89 8.39
CA VAL A 177 10.13 -29.65 9.63
C VAL A 177 11.50 -29.91 10.28
N SER A 178 11.78 -29.26 11.40
CA SER A 178 12.76 -29.80 12.34
C SER A 178 12.12 -31.03 12.99
N SER A 179 12.91 -32.05 13.30
CA SER A 179 12.45 -33.36 13.79
C SER A 179 11.76 -33.34 15.16
N GLU A 180 11.40 -32.16 15.68
CA GLU A 180 10.82 -31.95 17.00
C GLU A 180 9.39 -31.37 16.96
N CYS A 181 8.84 -30.98 15.80
CA CYS A 181 7.45 -30.48 15.70
C CYS A 181 6.77 -30.83 14.36
N PRO A 182 5.91 -31.87 14.31
CA PRO A 182 5.20 -32.28 13.09
C PRO A 182 3.93 -31.47 12.74
N GLU A 183 3.54 -30.45 13.52
CA GLU A 183 2.13 -30.06 13.66
C GLU A 183 1.78 -28.58 13.41
N VAL A 184 2.42 -27.91 12.44
CA VAL A 184 1.89 -26.64 11.89
C VAL A 184 1.88 -26.74 10.37
N ASP A 185 0.72 -27.06 9.81
CA ASP A 185 0.51 -27.13 8.36
C ASP A 185 0.68 -25.75 7.70
N SER A 186 1.09 -25.77 6.43
CA SER A 186 1.31 -24.61 5.56
C SER A 186 0.09 -23.69 5.38
N GLU A 187 -1.10 -24.14 5.76
CA GLU A 187 -2.37 -23.42 5.61
C GLU A 187 -2.60 -22.36 6.70
N VAL A 188 -2.08 -22.56 7.91
CA VAL A 188 -2.27 -21.63 9.05
C VAL A 188 -1.50 -20.32 8.84
N ALA A 189 -0.28 -20.39 8.32
CA ALA A 189 0.52 -19.21 8.03
C ALA A 189 -0.02 -18.42 6.80
N GLN A 190 -0.63 -19.11 5.83
CA GLN A 190 -1.26 -18.47 4.67
C GLN A 190 -2.57 -17.76 5.04
N ALA A 191 -3.39 -18.33 5.94
CA ALA A 191 -4.62 -17.70 6.40
C ALA A 191 -4.37 -16.45 7.28
N ILE A 192 -3.28 -16.45 8.06
CA ILE A 192 -2.83 -15.29 8.84
C ILE A 192 -2.35 -14.17 7.90
N PHE A 193 -1.69 -14.52 6.79
CA PHE A 193 -1.27 -13.59 5.75
C PHE A 193 -2.46 -12.89 5.09
N ASP A 194 -3.53 -13.62 4.75
CA ASP A 194 -4.72 -13.06 4.11
C ASP A 194 -5.49 -12.05 5.00
N VAL A 195 -5.41 -12.19 6.32
CA VAL A 195 -5.99 -11.23 7.29
C VAL A 195 -5.11 -9.98 7.47
N ILE A 196 -3.78 -10.13 7.42
CA ILE A 196 -2.84 -8.99 7.46
C ILE A 196 -2.92 -8.15 6.17
N GLN A 197 -3.23 -8.76 5.02
CA GLN A 197 -3.46 -8.05 3.74
C GLN A 197 -4.75 -7.21 3.74
N ALA A 198 -5.63 -7.36 4.73
CA ALA A 198 -6.95 -6.70 4.78
C ALA A 198 -6.99 -5.43 5.65
N VAL A 199 -5.87 -4.97 6.20
CA VAL A 199 -5.84 -3.89 7.23
C VAL A 199 -5.55 -2.49 6.65
N GLY A 200 -5.53 -2.35 5.32
CA GLY A 200 -5.47 -1.04 4.66
C GLY A 200 -6.81 -0.29 4.76
N THR A 201 -6.77 1.02 4.96
CA THR A 201 -7.96 1.90 4.90
C THR A 201 -7.97 2.67 3.59
N VAL A 202 -9.15 2.90 3.03
CA VAL A 202 -9.32 3.63 1.78
C VAL A 202 -10.45 4.64 1.95
N ASP A 203 -10.15 5.90 1.65
CA ASP A 203 -11.08 7.01 1.72
C ASP A 203 -11.52 7.44 0.31
N VAL A 204 -12.80 7.78 0.18
CA VAL A 204 -13.35 8.36 -1.06
C VAL A 204 -13.89 9.76 -0.76
N ASP A 205 -13.35 10.75 -1.45
CA ASP A 205 -13.85 12.14 -1.44
C ASP A 205 -14.69 12.40 -2.69
N HIS A 206 -16.00 12.58 -2.48
CA HIS A 206 -16.98 12.91 -3.51
C HIS A 206 -17.04 14.41 -3.85
N GLY A 207 -16.17 15.23 -3.26
CA GLY A 207 -15.94 16.61 -3.69
C GLY A 207 -17.18 17.50 -3.58
N SER A 208 -17.80 17.59 -2.39
CA SER A 208 -18.61 18.73 -1.87
C SER A 208 -19.52 18.38 -0.68
N ASP A 209 -19.57 17.11 -0.26
CA ASP A 209 -20.46 16.53 0.76
C ASP A 209 -19.73 15.85 1.94
N GLY A 210 -18.41 15.67 1.86
CA GLY A 210 -17.55 15.16 2.92
C GLY A 210 -16.92 13.80 2.58
N THR A 211 -15.79 13.48 3.22
CA THR A 211 -15.09 12.20 3.06
C THR A 211 -15.93 11.07 3.64
N VAL A 212 -16.10 9.99 2.88
CA VAL A 212 -16.65 8.73 3.41
C VAL A 212 -15.48 7.81 3.75
N ASP A 213 -15.24 7.62 5.04
CA ASP A 213 -14.31 6.59 5.55
C ASP A 213 -14.98 5.22 5.35
N LEU A 214 -14.47 4.46 4.39
CA LEU A 214 -14.89 3.10 4.12
C LEU A 214 -13.87 2.16 4.77
N LYS A 215 -14.02 1.95 6.08
CA LYS A 215 -13.25 0.91 6.78
C LYS A 215 -13.48 -0.44 6.10
N THR A 216 -12.39 -1.13 5.77
CA THR A 216 -12.36 -2.50 5.21
C THR A 216 -12.90 -2.67 3.78
N ILE A 217 -12.40 -1.88 2.81
CA ILE A 217 -12.61 -2.14 1.38
C ILE A 217 -11.29 -2.20 0.60
N THR A 218 -11.28 -2.90 -0.54
CA THR A 218 -10.13 -2.88 -1.47
C THR A 218 -10.11 -1.58 -2.29
N ILE A 219 -8.97 -1.21 -2.88
CA ILE A 219 -8.86 -0.02 -3.74
C ILE A 219 -9.79 -0.16 -4.94
N GLN A 220 -9.91 -1.36 -5.52
CA GLN A 220 -10.84 -1.59 -6.63
C GLN A 220 -12.31 -1.34 -6.24
N GLN A 221 -12.70 -1.68 -5.01
CA GLN A 221 -14.05 -1.37 -4.52
C GLN A 221 -14.27 0.14 -4.38
N ALA A 222 -13.27 0.88 -3.91
CA ALA A 222 -13.31 2.34 -3.85
C ALA A 222 -13.44 2.95 -5.26
N ILE A 223 -12.66 2.48 -6.24
CA ILE A 223 -12.76 2.89 -7.65
C ILE A 223 -14.18 2.63 -8.20
N ASN A 224 -14.78 1.49 -7.86
CA ASN A 224 -16.13 1.15 -8.30
C ASN A 224 -17.18 2.10 -7.70
N ALA A 225 -17.04 2.44 -6.41
CA ALA A 225 -17.95 3.32 -5.68
C ALA A 225 -17.81 4.81 -6.07
N ALA A 226 -16.61 5.24 -6.44
CA ALA A 226 -16.31 6.63 -6.81
C ALA A 226 -17.14 7.12 -8.01
N TYR A 227 -17.57 8.38 -7.94
CA TYR A 227 -18.06 9.15 -9.07
C TYR A 227 -16.89 9.66 -9.93
N PRO A 228 -17.15 10.01 -11.20
CA PRO A 228 -16.12 10.64 -12.02
C PRO A 228 -15.61 11.94 -11.38
N TYR A 229 -14.28 12.10 -11.39
CA TYR A 229 -13.49 13.20 -10.82
C TYR A 229 -13.30 13.18 -9.30
N ASP A 230 -13.76 12.14 -8.62
CA ASP A 230 -13.48 11.94 -7.20
C ASP A 230 -11.99 11.72 -6.94
N THR A 231 -11.58 11.98 -5.69
CA THR A 231 -10.25 11.63 -5.19
C THR A 231 -10.38 10.42 -4.27
N ILE A 232 -9.57 9.41 -4.53
CA ILE A 232 -9.43 8.21 -3.69
C ILE A 232 -8.08 8.31 -3.01
N ILE A 233 -8.10 8.30 -1.68
CA ILE A 233 -6.89 8.30 -0.85
C ILE A 233 -6.74 6.89 -0.30
N VAL A 234 -5.62 6.26 -0.63
CA VAL A 234 -5.25 4.94 -0.15
C VAL A 234 -4.20 5.13 0.93
N HIS A 235 -4.49 4.72 2.16
CA HIS A 235 -3.56 4.84 3.28
C HIS A 235 -2.57 3.68 3.31
N GLU A 236 -1.57 3.76 4.21
CA GLU A 236 -0.56 2.73 4.43
C GLU A 236 -1.17 1.32 4.47
N GLY A 237 -0.65 0.42 3.64
CA GLY A 237 -1.15 -0.93 3.55
C GLY A 237 -0.54 -1.69 2.39
N THR A 238 -0.71 -3.01 2.40
CA THR A 238 -0.41 -3.87 1.25
C THR A 238 -1.71 -4.37 0.65
N TYR A 239 -1.91 -4.11 -0.63
CA TYR A 239 -3.14 -4.37 -1.37
C TYR A 239 -2.83 -5.34 -2.51
N MET A 240 -3.17 -6.61 -2.33
CA MET A 240 -2.98 -7.65 -3.34
C MET A 240 -4.15 -7.64 -4.34
N GLU A 241 -4.13 -6.72 -5.30
CA GLU A 241 -5.22 -6.57 -6.27
C GLU A 241 -4.76 -6.03 -7.63
N GLN A 242 -5.60 -6.22 -8.64
CA GLN A 242 -5.46 -5.60 -9.95
C GLN A 242 -6.44 -4.43 -10.04
N LEU A 243 -5.97 -3.27 -10.47
CA LEU A 243 -6.80 -2.07 -10.54
C LEU A 243 -7.20 -1.76 -11.98
N ILE A 244 -8.51 -1.62 -12.20
CA ILE A 244 -9.12 -1.27 -13.47
C ILE A 244 -9.91 0.03 -13.30
N ILE A 245 -9.47 1.07 -14.00
CA ILE A 245 -10.03 2.42 -13.93
C ILE A 245 -10.60 2.78 -15.30
N ASN A 246 -11.91 3.01 -15.37
CA ASN A 246 -12.63 3.32 -16.62
C ASN A 246 -13.49 4.59 -16.52
N LYS A 247 -13.16 5.47 -15.58
CA LYS A 247 -13.80 6.75 -15.33
C LYS A 247 -12.72 7.75 -14.92
N SER A 248 -12.99 9.04 -15.10
CA SER A 248 -12.07 10.06 -14.61
C SER A 248 -11.97 10.01 -13.08
N LEU A 249 -10.79 10.07 -12.48
CA LEU A 249 -10.60 10.15 -11.02
C LEU A 249 -9.14 10.47 -10.68
N THR A 250 -8.88 10.78 -9.41
CA THR A 250 -7.54 10.94 -8.84
C THR A 250 -7.31 9.84 -7.81
N LEU A 251 -6.23 9.07 -7.95
CA LEU A 251 -5.85 8.00 -7.02
C LEU A 251 -4.51 8.37 -6.36
N ILE A 252 -4.54 8.58 -5.05
CA ILE A 252 -3.39 9.05 -4.25
C ILE A 252 -3.06 8.00 -3.20
N GLY A 253 -1.79 7.58 -3.17
CA GLY A 253 -1.24 6.80 -2.09
C GLY A 253 -0.73 7.73 -0.99
N ASP A 254 -1.46 7.79 0.11
CA ASP A 254 -1.00 8.41 1.34
C ASP A 254 -0.05 7.44 2.02
N THR A 255 1.20 7.85 2.24
CA THR A 255 2.26 7.05 2.87
C THR A 255 2.82 5.87 2.05
N MET A 256 2.83 5.97 0.71
CA MET A 256 3.41 4.96 -0.19
C MET A 256 2.81 3.55 0.01
N PRO A 257 1.48 3.38 -0.05
CA PRO A 257 0.87 2.07 0.03
C PRO A 257 1.34 1.18 -1.12
N LYS A 258 1.40 -0.12 -0.81
CA LYS A 258 1.95 -1.13 -1.69
C LYS A 258 0.84 -1.88 -2.42
N ILE A 259 0.77 -1.76 -3.74
CA ILE A 259 -0.10 -2.57 -4.60
C ILE A 259 0.71 -3.76 -5.10
N VAL A 260 0.27 -4.98 -4.79
CA VAL A 260 0.92 -6.21 -5.20
C VAL A 260 0.08 -6.91 -6.25
N ALA A 261 0.70 -7.32 -7.35
CA ALA A 261 0.03 -8.08 -8.40
C ALA A 261 -0.57 -9.39 -7.83
N PRO A 262 -1.89 -9.66 -7.97
CA PRO A 262 -2.49 -10.91 -7.52
C PRO A 262 -2.08 -12.06 -8.45
N ASP A 263 -2.10 -13.30 -7.99
CA ASP A 263 -1.64 -14.45 -8.80
C ASP A 263 -2.43 -14.65 -10.09
N THR A 264 -3.72 -14.27 -10.07
CA THR A 264 -4.60 -14.29 -11.24
C THR A 264 -5.06 -12.89 -11.55
N ARG A 265 -4.90 -12.48 -12.82
CA ARG A 265 -5.28 -11.17 -13.33
C ARG A 265 -6.08 -11.29 -14.61
N THR A 266 -6.93 -10.29 -14.84
CA THR A 266 -7.63 -10.12 -16.10
C THR A 266 -6.66 -9.62 -17.15
N THR A 267 -6.71 -10.19 -18.35
CA THR A 267 -5.89 -9.77 -19.48
C THR A 267 -6.72 -9.01 -20.51
N PHE A 268 -6.09 -8.10 -21.24
CA PHE A 268 -6.75 -7.16 -22.12
C PHE A 268 -6.10 -7.15 -23.51
N THR A 269 -6.92 -6.96 -24.53
CA THR A 269 -6.45 -6.64 -25.88
C THR A 269 -6.93 -5.24 -26.24
N ILE A 270 -6.13 -4.54 -27.04
CA ILE A 270 -6.44 -3.18 -27.52
C ILE A 270 -6.27 -3.13 -29.05
N PRO A 271 -6.99 -2.26 -29.77
CA PRO A 271 -6.89 -2.13 -31.22
C PRO A 271 -5.49 -1.79 -31.73
N GLU A 272 -4.71 -1.06 -30.94
CA GLU A 272 -3.39 -0.52 -31.29
C GLU A 272 -2.28 -1.57 -31.27
N SER A 273 -2.53 -2.75 -30.70
CA SER A 273 -1.50 -3.77 -30.53
C SER A 273 -2.04 -5.17 -30.77
N SER A 274 -1.24 -6.02 -31.43
CA SER A 274 -1.54 -7.45 -31.53
C SER A 274 -1.24 -8.23 -30.25
N ALA A 275 -0.62 -7.57 -29.25
CA ALA A 275 -0.30 -8.19 -27.97
C ALA A 275 -1.54 -8.26 -27.05
N THR A 276 -1.50 -9.24 -26.16
CA THR A 276 -2.41 -9.30 -25.01
C THR A 276 -1.65 -8.81 -23.78
N PHE A 277 -2.25 -7.88 -23.05
CA PHE A 277 -1.65 -7.23 -21.88
C PHE A 277 -2.18 -7.82 -20.58
N ASP A 278 -1.30 -7.91 -19.59
CA ASP A 278 -1.56 -8.33 -18.22
C ASP A 278 -1.09 -7.20 -17.27
N PRO A 279 -1.89 -6.13 -17.12
CA PRO A 279 -1.49 -4.97 -16.33
C PRO A 279 -1.77 -5.15 -14.82
N ILE A 280 -0.96 -4.55 -13.94
CA ILE A 280 -1.31 -4.41 -12.51
C ILE A 280 -2.35 -3.31 -12.34
N ILE A 281 -2.11 -2.16 -12.99
CA ILE A 281 -3.07 -1.04 -13.06
C ILE A 281 -3.36 -0.73 -14.53
N PHE A 282 -4.64 -0.70 -14.90
CA PHE A 282 -5.09 -0.31 -16.24
C PHE A 282 -6.11 0.81 -16.18
N ALA A 283 -5.74 1.98 -16.68
CA ALA A 283 -6.66 3.09 -16.89
C ALA A 283 -7.01 3.21 -18.38
N TYR A 284 -8.31 3.22 -18.71
CA TYR A 284 -8.73 3.40 -20.08
C TYR A 284 -10.07 4.14 -20.23
N GLY A 285 -10.17 5.02 -21.22
CA GLY A 285 -11.46 5.66 -21.55
C GLY A 285 -12.40 4.74 -22.34
N SER A 286 -11.84 3.97 -23.27
CA SER A 286 -12.54 2.91 -24.00
C SER A 286 -11.58 1.77 -24.31
N LEU A 287 -12.08 0.57 -24.59
CA LEU A 287 -11.26 -0.54 -25.11
C LEU A 287 -11.25 -0.61 -26.64
N THR A 288 -12.29 -0.09 -27.30
CA THR A 288 -12.44 -0.17 -28.76
C THR A 288 -12.80 1.17 -29.42
N GLY A 289 -13.18 2.16 -28.62
CA GLY A 289 -13.50 3.52 -29.08
C GLY A 289 -12.39 4.53 -28.80
N THR A 290 -12.72 5.80 -29.06
CA THR A 290 -11.86 6.98 -28.90
C THR A 290 -12.25 7.83 -27.69
N GLU A 291 -13.13 7.32 -26.81
CA GLU A 291 -13.51 8.06 -25.60
C GLU A 291 -12.31 8.14 -24.66
N THR A 292 -12.10 9.33 -24.08
CA THR A 292 -10.99 9.63 -23.17
C THR A 292 -11.50 9.89 -21.76
N ILE A 293 -10.64 9.63 -20.77
CA ILE A 293 -10.87 9.95 -19.35
C ILE A 293 -9.66 10.69 -18.77
N SER A 294 -9.83 11.34 -17.62
CA SER A 294 -8.75 12.01 -16.89
C SER A 294 -8.35 11.18 -15.67
N VAL A 295 -7.11 10.73 -15.58
CA VAL A 295 -6.66 9.89 -14.45
C VAL A 295 -5.31 10.35 -13.92
N THR A 296 -5.23 10.50 -12.60
CA THR A 296 -3.98 10.69 -11.86
C THR A 296 -3.70 9.47 -11.00
N ILE A 297 -2.48 8.94 -11.06
CA ILE A 297 -1.95 7.92 -10.13
C ILE A 297 -0.68 8.47 -9.49
N GLU A 298 -0.72 8.64 -8.17
CA GLU A 298 0.36 9.24 -7.42
C GLU A 298 0.70 8.49 -6.14
N GLY A 299 1.99 8.27 -5.88
CA GLY A 299 2.47 7.91 -4.54
C GLY A 299 2.32 6.44 -4.16
N PHE A 300 2.48 5.49 -5.09
CA PHE A 300 2.36 4.05 -4.81
C PHE A 300 3.67 3.28 -4.96
N GLU A 301 3.89 2.27 -4.10
CA GLU A 301 4.77 1.15 -4.42
C GLU A 301 3.95 0.13 -5.22
N ILE A 302 4.39 -0.23 -6.43
CA ILE A 302 3.72 -1.16 -7.32
C ILE A 302 4.65 -2.36 -7.55
N ASP A 303 4.32 -3.47 -6.89
CA ASP A 303 5.13 -4.68 -6.85
C ASP A 303 4.53 -5.76 -7.76
N GLY A 304 5.23 -6.08 -8.85
CA GLY A 304 4.85 -7.18 -9.74
C GLY A 304 4.98 -8.57 -9.12
N GLY A 305 5.65 -8.70 -7.98
CA GLY A 305 5.86 -9.97 -7.27
C GLY A 305 6.62 -11.02 -8.08
N ASN A 306 7.30 -10.62 -9.16
CA ASN A 306 7.87 -11.48 -10.19
C ASN A 306 6.83 -12.46 -10.78
N LYS A 307 5.60 -11.98 -11.04
CA LYS A 307 4.48 -12.81 -11.50
C LYS A 307 4.20 -12.71 -12.99
N ALA A 308 5.16 -12.26 -13.81
CA ALA A 308 4.95 -12.17 -15.24
C ALA A 308 4.76 -13.56 -15.88
N ALA A 309 3.63 -13.76 -16.56
CA ALA A 309 3.32 -15.02 -17.23
C ALA A 309 3.73 -14.99 -18.72
N SER A 310 4.18 -16.15 -19.22
CA SER A 310 4.50 -16.30 -20.65
C SER A 310 3.28 -16.13 -21.54
N GLY A 311 3.45 -15.47 -22.69
CA GLY A 311 2.40 -15.27 -23.70
C GLY A 311 1.61 -13.97 -23.56
N TYR A 312 1.91 -13.15 -22.55
CA TYR A 312 1.32 -11.84 -22.32
C TYR A 312 2.43 -10.79 -22.14
N ARG A 313 2.09 -9.52 -22.36
CA ARG A 313 2.92 -8.39 -21.92
C ARG A 313 2.51 -8.01 -20.50
N PHE A 314 3.40 -8.23 -19.55
CA PHE A 314 3.15 -7.86 -18.15
C PHE A 314 3.48 -6.40 -17.95
N VAL A 315 2.54 -5.60 -17.43
CA VAL A 315 2.69 -4.14 -17.35
C VAL A 315 2.41 -3.66 -15.93
N GLY A 316 3.23 -2.79 -15.37
CA GLY A 316 2.93 -2.13 -14.09
C GLY A 316 1.71 -1.21 -14.23
N ILE A 317 1.85 -0.14 -15.01
CA ILE A 317 0.77 0.81 -15.31
C ILE A 317 0.56 0.88 -16.83
N LEU A 318 -0.66 0.60 -17.28
CA LEU A 318 -1.09 0.74 -18.67
C LEU A 318 -2.13 1.87 -18.77
N TYR A 319 -1.90 2.86 -19.63
CA TYR A 319 -2.87 3.91 -19.96
C TYR A 319 -3.30 3.79 -21.43
N ARG A 320 -4.61 3.88 -21.69
CA ARG A 320 -5.17 4.00 -23.05
C ARG A 320 -6.27 5.07 -23.11
N ASN A 321 -6.15 6.03 -24.00
CA ASN A 321 -7.08 7.17 -24.09
C ASN A 321 -7.22 7.93 -22.75
N VAL A 322 -6.10 8.28 -22.12
CA VAL A 322 -6.10 9.05 -20.87
C VAL A 322 -5.58 10.45 -21.14
N LYS A 323 -6.46 11.44 -20.99
CA LYS A 323 -6.25 12.82 -21.42
C LYS A 323 -7.11 13.79 -20.59
N PRO A 324 -6.49 14.58 -19.68
CA PRO A 324 -5.09 14.51 -19.28
C PRO A 324 -4.80 13.28 -18.40
N GLY A 325 -3.56 12.78 -18.42
CA GLY A 325 -3.07 11.74 -17.53
C GLY A 325 -1.86 12.19 -16.71
N ILE A 326 -1.77 11.78 -15.45
CA ILE A 326 -0.60 12.02 -14.58
C ILE A 326 -0.19 10.71 -13.92
N ILE A 327 1.09 10.36 -14.01
CA ILE A 327 1.71 9.25 -13.27
C ILE A 327 2.93 9.78 -12.55
N SER A 328 2.87 9.89 -11.22
CA SER A 328 3.96 10.50 -10.46
C SER A 328 4.27 9.88 -9.11
N ASN A 329 5.50 10.07 -8.64
CA ASN A 329 5.92 9.65 -7.29
C ASN A 329 5.72 8.14 -7.00
N ASN A 330 5.71 7.27 -8.02
CA ASN A 330 5.54 5.83 -7.85
C ASN A 330 6.87 5.07 -7.90
N VAL A 331 6.93 3.92 -7.24
CA VAL A 331 8.04 2.96 -7.33
C VAL A 331 7.53 1.66 -7.93
N LEU A 332 7.97 1.31 -9.14
CA LEU A 332 7.57 0.09 -9.84
C LEU A 332 8.74 -0.90 -9.87
N HIS A 333 8.51 -2.13 -9.41
CA HIS A 333 9.56 -3.15 -9.38
C HIS A 333 9.01 -4.60 -9.41
N SER A 334 9.93 -5.58 -9.36
CA SER A 334 9.63 -7.02 -9.44
C SER A 334 8.76 -7.41 -10.64
N LEU A 335 9.01 -6.86 -11.82
CA LEU A 335 8.16 -7.12 -12.99
C LEU A 335 8.59 -8.36 -13.77
N TYR A 336 9.56 -9.13 -13.30
CA TYR A 336 10.04 -10.33 -13.98
C TYR A 336 9.07 -11.53 -13.89
N PRO A 337 9.31 -12.62 -14.64
CA PRO A 337 8.69 -13.92 -14.38
C PRO A 337 9.14 -14.52 -13.04
N PRO A 338 8.50 -15.62 -12.58
CA PRO A 338 8.80 -16.26 -11.28
C PRO A 338 10.25 -16.75 -11.08
N SER A 339 11.05 -16.78 -12.14
CA SER A 339 12.50 -17.01 -12.04
C SER A 339 13.25 -15.85 -11.35
N GLY A 340 12.62 -14.67 -11.24
CA GLY A 340 13.24 -13.43 -10.77
C GLY A 340 14.24 -12.84 -11.77
N LYS A 341 14.16 -13.25 -13.04
CA LYS A 341 15.12 -12.91 -14.10
C LYS A 341 14.37 -12.39 -15.32
N GLY A 342 14.93 -11.42 -16.02
CA GLY A 342 14.26 -10.84 -17.18
C GLY A 342 14.18 -11.73 -18.43
N SER A 343 14.84 -12.88 -18.44
CA SER A 343 14.67 -13.86 -19.52
C SER A 343 13.24 -14.44 -19.52
N GLY A 344 12.54 -14.37 -20.66
CA GLY A 344 11.19 -14.90 -20.82
C GLY A 344 10.16 -13.89 -21.35
N PRO A 345 9.06 -13.59 -20.63
CA PRO A 345 8.00 -12.68 -21.10
C PRO A 345 8.50 -11.24 -21.24
N GLU A 346 7.82 -10.45 -22.07
CA GLU A 346 8.02 -9.01 -22.19
C GLU A 346 7.36 -8.31 -20.99
N THR A 347 8.14 -7.58 -20.20
CA THR A 347 7.65 -6.91 -19.01
C THR A 347 8.00 -5.42 -19.06
N ILE A 348 7.04 -4.59 -18.65
CA ILE A 348 7.01 -3.16 -18.92
C ILE A 348 6.61 -2.41 -17.64
N GLY A 349 7.32 -1.34 -17.28
CA GLY A 349 6.96 -0.51 -16.14
C GLY A 349 5.69 0.29 -16.41
N ILE A 350 5.81 1.31 -17.24
CA ILE A 350 4.71 2.21 -17.63
C ILE A 350 4.54 2.16 -19.15
N LEU A 351 3.30 2.05 -19.64
CA LEU A 351 3.00 2.00 -21.07
C LEU A 351 1.78 2.85 -21.43
N ILE A 352 1.92 3.71 -22.43
CA ILE A 352 0.89 4.64 -22.89
C ILE A 352 0.50 4.36 -24.35
N TYR A 353 -0.81 4.30 -24.61
CA TYR A 353 -1.42 4.08 -25.94
C TYR A 353 -2.62 5.02 -26.19
N GLY A 354 -3.08 5.06 -27.44
CA GLY A 354 -4.31 5.74 -27.86
C GLY A 354 -4.24 7.27 -27.75
N ASP A 355 -5.39 7.95 -27.79
CA ASP A 355 -5.51 9.42 -27.66
C ASP A 355 -5.24 9.84 -26.21
N SER A 356 -3.97 9.80 -25.84
CA SER A 356 -3.49 10.10 -24.50
C SER A 356 -2.55 11.31 -24.50
N GLU A 357 -2.70 12.18 -23.50
CA GLU A 357 -1.77 13.27 -23.21
C GLU A 357 -1.34 13.11 -21.75
N VAL A 358 -0.11 12.65 -21.52
CA VAL A 358 0.32 12.14 -20.20
C VAL A 358 1.63 12.76 -19.74
N GLU A 359 1.64 13.25 -18.51
CA GLU A 359 2.85 13.64 -17.78
C GLU A 359 3.29 12.51 -16.86
N ILE A 360 4.55 12.09 -16.97
CA ILE A 360 5.14 10.99 -16.20
C ILE A 360 6.37 11.54 -15.50
N TYR A 361 6.31 11.71 -14.18
CA TYR A 361 7.42 12.33 -13.45
C TYR A 361 7.71 11.77 -12.06
N GLN A 362 8.99 11.83 -11.67
CA GLN A 362 9.44 11.44 -10.32
C GLN A 362 9.10 9.98 -9.96
N ASN A 363 9.04 9.09 -10.95
CA ASN A 363 8.87 7.65 -10.73
C ASN A 363 10.23 6.95 -10.70
N GLU A 364 10.33 5.86 -9.94
CA GLU A 364 11.42 4.89 -9.99
C GLU A 364 10.92 3.59 -10.65
N ILE A 365 11.62 3.10 -11.67
CA ILE A 365 11.27 1.85 -12.37
C ILE A 365 12.50 0.94 -12.41
N ARG A 366 12.32 -0.31 -11.99
CA ARG A 366 13.35 -1.36 -12.03
C ARG A 366 12.75 -2.74 -12.27
N ASP A 367 13.62 -3.73 -12.48
CA ASP A 367 13.25 -5.15 -12.64
C ASP A 367 12.25 -5.44 -13.78
N PHE A 368 12.41 -4.77 -14.92
CA PHE A 368 11.62 -4.98 -16.14
C PHE A 368 12.50 -5.63 -17.23
N SER A 369 11.89 -6.35 -18.18
CA SER A 369 12.63 -7.10 -19.21
C SER A 369 12.59 -6.48 -20.60
N ARG A 370 11.70 -5.51 -20.87
CA ARG A 370 11.53 -4.95 -22.22
C ARG A 370 11.55 -3.42 -22.26
N VAL A 371 10.68 -2.75 -21.51
CA VAL A 371 10.60 -1.27 -21.50
C VAL A 371 10.39 -0.75 -20.08
N GLY A 372 11.16 0.23 -19.63
CA GLY A 372 10.91 0.91 -18.36
C GLY A 372 9.68 1.81 -18.47
N ILE A 373 9.78 2.87 -19.27
CA ILE A 373 8.69 3.79 -19.60
C ILE A 373 8.51 3.85 -21.11
N GLY A 374 7.30 3.60 -21.60
CA GLY A 374 7.00 3.55 -23.04
C GLY A 374 5.78 4.37 -23.44
N ALA A 375 5.91 5.13 -24.52
CA ALA A 375 4.79 5.63 -25.31
C ALA A 375 4.83 4.97 -26.69
N SER A 376 3.70 4.42 -27.13
CA SER A 376 3.60 3.74 -28.42
C SER A 376 2.32 4.15 -29.12
N GLY A 377 2.48 4.63 -30.35
CA GLY A 377 1.35 4.84 -31.25
C GLY A 377 0.80 3.52 -31.79
N ASP A 378 -0.24 3.62 -32.61
CA ASP A 378 -0.95 2.46 -33.14
C ASP A 378 -0.39 1.94 -34.46
N ALA A 379 0.64 2.60 -34.99
CA ALA A 379 1.10 2.37 -36.35
C ALA A 379 -0.07 2.39 -37.38
N GLY A 380 -1.02 3.30 -37.18
CA GLY A 380 -2.27 3.40 -37.93
C GLY A 380 -2.87 4.81 -37.96
N PRO A 381 -4.14 4.95 -38.41
CA PRO A 381 -4.79 6.25 -38.54
C PRO A 381 -5.34 6.80 -37.22
N ASN A 382 -5.19 6.08 -36.10
CA ASN A 382 -5.73 6.56 -34.84
C ASN A 382 -4.86 7.70 -34.30
N VAL A 383 -5.37 8.40 -33.30
CA VAL A 383 -4.61 9.45 -32.65
C VAL A 383 -3.58 8.79 -31.74
N ASP A 384 -2.31 9.14 -31.96
CA ASP A 384 -1.19 8.63 -31.18
C ASP A 384 -0.97 9.44 -29.89
N PRO A 385 -0.33 8.84 -28.87
CA PRO A 385 -0.11 9.50 -27.60
C PRO A 385 0.95 10.62 -27.71
N VAL A 386 0.76 11.66 -26.90
CA VAL A 386 1.73 12.72 -26.65
C VAL A 386 2.16 12.66 -25.19
N VAL A 387 3.46 12.61 -24.91
CA VAL A 387 3.98 12.41 -23.54
C VAL A 387 5.02 13.44 -23.13
N ILE A 388 5.05 13.76 -21.84
CA ILE A 388 6.17 14.44 -21.19
C ILE A 388 6.70 13.48 -20.13
N ILE A 389 7.90 12.95 -20.35
CA ILE A 389 8.57 12.02 -19.44
C ILE A 389 9.71 12.77 -18.79
N GLN A 390 9.57 13.12 -17.50
CA GLN A 390 10.54 13.98 -16.84
C GLN A 390 10.94 13.57 -15.43
N GLU A 391 12.20 13.78 -15.06
CA GLU A 391 12.68 13.56 -13.69
C GLU A 391 12.43 12.13 -13.15
N ASN A 392 12.35 11.12 -14.02
CA ASN A 392 12.23 9.73 -13.60
C ASN A 392 13.60 9.06 -13.48
N THR A 393 13.66 8.01 -12.67
CA THR A 393 14.83 7.13 -12.53
C THR A 393 14.49 5.74 -13.06
N VAL A 394 15.22 5.26 -14.06
CA VAL A 394 15.01 3.95 -14.68
C VAL A 394 16.28 3.11 -14.57
N PHE A 395 16.15 1.94 -13.96
CA PHE A 395 17.22 0.96 -13.83
C PHE A 395 16.95 -0.23 -14.74
N GLY A 396 17.74 -0.34 -15.80
CA GLY A 396 17.84 -1.57 -16.57
C GLY A 396 18.50 -2.68 -15.77
N ASN A 397 18.53 -3.84 -16.38
CA ASN A 397 19.01 -5.08 -15.78
C ASN A 397 20.50 -5.15 -15.40
N GLY A 398 21.36 -4.36 -16.03
CA GLY A 398 22.81 -4.58 -16.04
C GLY A 398 23.24 -5.86 -16.77
N LEU A 399 24.57 -6.04 -16.87
CA LEU A 399 25.24 -7.12 -17.60
C LEU A 399 25.05 -8.51 -16.94
N GLU A 400 23.82 -8.93 -16.68
CA GLU A 400 23.55 -10.32 -16.29
C GLU A 400 24.07 -11.25 -17.41
N PRO A 401 24.72 -12.36 -17.05
CA PRO A 401 25.41 -13.23 -17.99
C PRO A 401 24.49 -14.10 -18.86
N GLU A 402 23.17 -13.93 -18.74
CA GLU A 402 22.17 -14.79 -19.35
C GLU A 402 21.96 -14.48 -20.84
N THR A 403 21.49 -15.48 -21.60
CA THR A 403 21.15 -15.35 -23.03
C THR A 403 19.63 -15.40 -23.20
N ASP A 404 19.11 -15.03 -24.38
CA ASP A 404 17.68 -14.99 -24.71
C ASP A 404 16.87 -13.86 -24.04
N TRP A 405 17.54 -12.75 -23.76
CA TRP A 405 16.89 -11.53 -23.31
C TRP A 405 16.30 -10.71 -24.45
N TRP A 406 15.25 -9.97 -24.13
CA TRP A 406 14.79 -8.88 -24.98
C TRP A 406 15.76 -7.71 -24.88
N ALA A 407 15.84 -6.91 -25.94
CA ALA A 407 16.51 -5.63 -25.84
C ALA A 407 15.74 -4.74 -24.86
N GLU A 408 16.37 -4.43 -23.74
CA GLU A 408 15.79 -3.54 -22.74
C GLU A 408 15.94 -2.10 -23.17
N ASN A 409 14.82 -1.38 -23.17
CA ASN A 409 14.78 0.04 -23.43
C ASN A 409 14.38 0.74 -22.14
N GLY A 410 15.22 1.65 -21.62
CA GLY A 410 14.88 2.41 -20.42
C GLY A 410 13.64 3.28 -20.65
N ILE A 411 13.74 4.18 -21.62
CA ILE A 411 12.63 5.04 -22.08
C ILE A 411 12.45 4.84 -23.59
N GLN A 412 11.20 4.66 -24.02
CA GLN A 412 10.84 4.50 -25.42
C GLN A 412 9.73 5.48 -25.82
N VAL A 413 9.95 6.21 -26.92
CA VAL A 413 8.91 6.98 -27.61
C VAL A 413 8.91 6.52 -29.07
N GLY A 414 7.81 5.96 -29.55
CA GLY A 414 7.81 5.44 -30.91
C GLY A 414 6.49 5.07 -31.55
N TYR A 415 6.59 4.62 -32.80
CA TYR A 415 5.49 4.18 -33.65
C TYR A 415 4.39 5.23 -33.83
N GLY A 416 4.78 6.50 -34.03
CA GLY A 416 3.90 7.66 -34.15
C GLY A 416 3.68 8.48 -32.87
N ALA A 417 4.04 7.94 -31.70
CA ALA A 417 3.98 8.69 -30.44
C ALA A 417 5.01 9.84 -30.42
N SER A 418 4.63 11.02 -29.92
CA SER A 418 5.49 12.21 -29.88
C SER A 418 5.66 12.74 -28.45
N GLY A 419 6.60 13.66 -28.23
CA GLY A 419 6.76 14.27 -26.90
C GLY A 419 8.16 14.67 -26.49
N GLU A 420 8.33 14.84 -25.19
CA GLU A 420 9.55 15.32 -24.55
C GLU A 420 10.06 14.34 -23.50
N VAL A 421 11.36 14.07 -23.50
CA VAL A 421 12.08 13.24 -22.52
C VAL A 421 13.10 14.13 -21.82
N ILE A 422 12.81 14.58 -20.59
CA ILE A 422 13.54 15.69 -19.94
C ILE A 422 14.09 15.31 -18.57
N GLY A 423 15.39 15.47 -18.34
CA GLY A 423 15.94 15.41 -16.98
C GLY A 423 15.84 14.04 -16.31
N ASN A 424 15.64 12.95 -17.07
CA ASN A 424 15.57 11.60 -16.53
C ASN A 424 16.98 11.03 -16.29
N GLN A 425 17.05 10.04 -15.41
CA GLN A 425 18.24 9.25 -15.15
C GLN A 425 17.99 7.81 -15.60
N VAL A 426 18.81 7.30 -16.52
CA VAL A 426 18.67 5.95 -17.06
C VAL A 426 19.99 5.20 -16.95
N PHE A 427 19.95 4.02 -16.36
CA PHE A 427 21.14 3.25 -16.05
C PHE A 427 21.05 1.83 -16.58
N ASN A 428 22.18 1.31 -17.08
CA ASN A 428 22.44 -0.12 -17.21
C ASN A 428 21.41 -0.88 -18.08
N CYS A 429 20.84 -0.27 -19.12
CA CYS A 429 20.03 -0.97 -20.11
C CYS A 429 20.96 -1.75 -21.05
N THR A 430 21.09 -3.05 -20.83
CA THR A 430 22.02 -3.90 -21.59
C THR A 430 21.33 -5.15 -22.10
N VAL A 431 21.82 -5.72 -23.21
CA VAL A 431 21.35 -7.01 -23.70
C VAL A 431 22.50 -7.89 -24.15
N ASN A 432 22.54 -9.11 -23.62
CA ASN A 432 23.46 -10.14 -24.09
C ASN A 432 22.85 -10.91 -25.27
N ASN A 433 22.48 -10.19 -26.34
CA ASN A 433 21.87 -10.72 -27.56
C ASN A 433 22.65 -10.24 -28.78
N PRO A 434 23.11 -11.12 -29.69
CA PRO A 434 23.89 -10.72 -30.84
C PRO A 434 23.07 -10.00 -31.94
N ASN A 435 21.74 -9.97 -31.84
CA ASN A 435 20.86 -9.46 -32.91
C ASN A 435 20.19 -8.12 -32.59
N TRP A 436 20.22 -7.66 -31.34
CA TRP A 436 19.56 -6.43 -30.89
C TRP A 436 20.46 -5.72 -29.90
N ALA A 437 20.36 -4.40 -29.82
CA ALA A 437 21.00 -3.60 -28.80
C ALA A 437 19.95 -3.06 -27.84
N ALA A 438 20.24 -3.06 -26.54
CA ALA A 438 19.46 -2.33 -25.55
C ALA A 438 19.71 -0.82 -25.70
N SER A 439 18.79 0.01 -25.24
CA SER A 439 18.94 1.46 -25.31
C SER A 439 18.53 2.11 -23.99
N GLY A 440 19.29 3.10 -23.53
CA GLY A 440 18.86 3.94 -22.42
C GLY A 440 17.58 4.68 -22.82
N ILE A 441 17.67 5.47 -23.88
CA ILE A 441 16.52 6.13 -24.51
C ILE A 441 16.46 5.73 -25.98
N ILE A 442 15.28 5.30 -26.45
CA ILE A 442 15.05 4.99 -27.86
C ILE A 442 13.89 5.81 -28.43
N ILE A 443 14.13 6.33 -29.62
CA ILE A 443 13.17 7.04 -30.47
C ILE A 443 13.05 6.20 -31.73
N VAL A 444 11.87 5.68 -32.00
CA VAL A 444 11.69 4.66 -33.04
C VAL A 444 10.46 4.93 -33.90
N ASP A 445 10.63 4.96 -35.22
CA ASP A 445 9.56 5.10 -36.21
C ASP A 445 8.54 6.18 -35.80
N THR A 446 9.04 7.39 -35.53
CA THR A 446 8.21 8.49 -35.00
C THR A 446 8.77 9.88 -35.25
N HIS A 447 7.96 10.90 -35.04
CA HIS A 447 8.29 12.29 -35.28
C HIS A 447 8.12 13.21 -34.05
N GLU A 448 8.78 14.37 -34.09
CA GLU A 448 8.60 15.46 -33.12
C GLU A 448 8.96 15.06 -31.68
N VAL A 449 10.17 14.51 -31.49
CA VAL A 449 10.68 14.11 -30.17
C VAL A 449 11.87 14.97 -29.74
N THR A 450 11.80 15.50 -28.52
CA THR A 450 12.93 16.20 -27.89
C THR A 450 13.47 15.38 -26.71
N VAL A 451 14.78 15.11 -26.72
CA VAL A 451 15.50 14.46 -25.62
C VAL A 451 16.46 15.47 -25.03
N ASP A 452 16.12 15.97 -23.84
CA ASP A 452 16.77 17.13 -23.24
C ASP A 452 17.27 16.87 -21.81
N SER A 453 18.52 17.21 -21.52
CA SER A 453 19.03 17.28 -20.14
C SER A 453 18.98 15.95 -19.36
N ASN A 454 18.94 14.81 -20.04
CA ASN A 454 18.95 13.48 -19.40
C ASN A 454 20.37 13.04 -19.04
N TYR A 455 20.47 12.14 -18.07
CA TYR A 455 21.69 11.43 -17.71
C TYR A 455 21.54 9.95 -18.07
N VAL A 456 22.42 9.42 -18.91
CA VAL A 456 22.37 8.02 -19.35
C VAL A 456 23.74 7.36 -19.24
N GLU A 457 23.80 6.24 -18.53
CA GLU A 457 25.06 5.55 -18.21
C GLU A 457 24.95 4.03 -18.30
N GLY A 458 26.02 3.40 -18.79
CA GLY A 458 26.21 1.94 -18.72
C GLY A 458 25.27 1.12 -19.61
N CYS A 459 24.63 1.74 -20.59
CA CYS A 459 23.77 1.08 -21.58
C CYS A 459 24.56 0.59 -22.80
N ASP A 460 23.98 -0.33 -23.57
CA ASP A 460 24.56 -0.67 -24.88
C ASP A 460 24.56 0.55 -25.79
N VAL A 461 23.38 1.14 -26.04
CA VAL A 461 23.24 2.44 -26.69
C VAL A 461 22.69 3.46 -25.69
N GLY A 462 23.33 4.61 -25.55
CA GLY A 462 22.84 5.69 -24.68
C GLY A 462 21.51 6.26 -25.19
N ILE A 463 21.52 6.88 -26.37
CA ILE A 463 20.33 7.39 -27.06
C ILE A 463 20.30 6.84 -28.48
N ASN A 464 19.21 6.17 -28.86
CA ASN A 464 19.05 5.57 -30.18
C ASN A 464 17.90 6.26 -30.95
N ALA A 465 18.18 6.81 -32.12
CA ALA A 465 17.19 7.37 -33.04
C ALA A 465 17.16 6.52 -34.32
N VAL A 466 16.22 5.57 -34.38
CA VAL A 466 16.17 4.54 -35.42
C VAL A 466 14.85 4.57 -36.20
N ASP A 467 14.97 4.49 -37.52
CA ASP A 467 13.86 4.21 -38.42
C ASP A 467 13.96 2.75 -38.89
N PHE A 468 13.19 1.82 -38.33
CA PHE A 468 13.33 0.41 -38.67
C PHE A 468 12.95 0.14 -40.13
N PRO A 469 13.67 -0.76 -40.83
CA PRO A 469 13.40 -1.05 -42.23
C PRO A 469 12.14 -1.89 -42.41
N SER A 470 11.40 -1.68 -43.49
CA SER A 470 10.20 -2.47 -43.87
C SER A 470 10.42 -3.98 -43.92
N ALA A 471 11.67 -4.42 -44.04
CA ALA A 471 12.05 -5.83 -44.01
C ALA A 471 11.64 -6.57 -42.73
N TYR A 472 11.44 -5.87 -41.60
CA TYR A 472 10.96 -6.48 -40.35
C TYR A 472 9.44 -6.71 -40.33
N GLY A 473 8.68 -6.13 -41.25
CA GLY A 473 7.21 -6.22 -41.32
C GLY A 473 6.50 -5.29 -40.33
N HIS A 474 5.16 -5.29 -40.28
CA HIS A 474 4.42 -4.43 -39.34
C HIS A 474 4.72 -4.80 -37.86
N PRO A 475 4.89 -3.84 -36.93
CA PRO A 475 4.67 -2.38 -37.06
C PRO A 475 5.90 -1.56 -37.48
N TRP A 476 6.96 -2.20 -37.96
CA TRP A 476 8.22 -1.54 -38.35
C TRP A 476 8.09 -0.78 -39.68
N ASP A 477 8.83 0.32 -39.84
CA ASP A 477 8.80 1.23 -41.01
C ASP A 477 7.41 1.87 -41.18
N TYR A 478 6.84 2.30 -40.06
CA TYR A 478 5.50 2.87 -40.04
C TYR A 478 5.48 4.37 -40.32
N ASP A 479 6.24 5.11 -39.52
CA ASP A 479 6.39 6.55 -39.63
C ASP A 479 7.87 6.88 -39.76
N ILE A 480 8.16 7.84 -40.62
CA ILE A 480 9.54 8.20 -40.93
C ILE A 480 10.09 8.95 -39.74
N LEU A 481 11.14 8.41 -39.12
CA LEU A 481 11.76 9.07 -37.99
C LEU A 481 12.18 10.49 -38.37
N SER A 482 11.58 11.50 -37.73
CA SER A 482 11.85 12.88 -38.14
C SER A 482 11.68 13.96 -37.08
N ASN A 483 12.39 15.08 -37.26
CA ASN A 483 12.34 16.24 -36.35
C ASN A 483 12.73 15.88 -34.92
N VAL A 484 13.87 15.19 -34.77
CA VAL A 484 14.40 14.79 -33.47
C VAL A 484 15.46 15.79 -32.99
N LEU A 485 15.33 16.25 -31.76
CA LEU A 485 16.31 17.10 -31.08
C LEU A 485 16.90 16.38 -29.87
N ILE A 486 18.20 16.11 -29.90
CA ILE A 486 18.96 15.53 -28.79
C ILE A 486 19.88 16.61 -28.24
N THR A 487 19.57 17.14 -27.05
CA THR A 487 20.28 18.30 -26.50
C THR A 487 20.57 18.27 -25.01
N ARG A 488 21.69 18.85 -24.58
CA ARG A 488 22.07 19.00 -23.15
C ARG A 488 22.14 17.70 -22.34
N ASN A 489 22.17 16.55 -22.98
CA ASN A 489 22.28 15.26 -22.29
C ASN A 489 23.71 14.99 -21.85
N VAL A 490 23.86 14.20 -20.79
CA VAL A 490 25.12 13.68 -20.28
C VAL A 490 25.12 12.16 -20.48
N LEU A 491 26.03 11.69 -21.32
CA LEU A 491 26.13 10.31 -21.79
C LEU A 491 27.50 9.77 -21.38
N VAL A 492 27.53 8.76 -20.51
CA VAL A 492 28.77 8.29 -19.87
C VAL A 492 28.91 6.79 -20.00
N GLY A 493 30.04 6.32 -20.54
CA GLY A 493 30.40 4.90 -20.45
C GLY A 493 29.46 3.91 -21.15
N ASN A 494 28.56 4.38 -22.01
CA ASN A 494 27.74 3.51 -22.86
C ASN A 494 28.62 2.84 -23.94
N ILE A 495 28.20 1.71 -24.52
CA ILE A 495 28.99 1.08 -25.60
C ILE A 495 29.05 2.02 -26.80
N TRP A 496 27.88 2.43 -27.27
CA TRP A 496 27.67 3.51 -28.23
C TRP A 496 26.87 4.61 -27.55
N GLN A 497 27.27 5.87 -27.67
CA GLN A 497 26.60 6.92 -26.89
C GLN A 497 25.33 7.42 -27.59
N ILE A 498 25.42 7.76 -28.88
CA ILE A 498 24.26 8.13 -29.70
C ILE A 498 24.29 7.36 -31.02
N ASP A 499 23.18 6.73 -31.38
CA ASP A 499 22.98 6.10 -32.68
C ASP A 499 21.91 6.83 -33.49
N VAL A 500 22.16 7.07 -34.78
CA VAL A 500 21.16 7.55 -35.75
C VAL A 500 21.21 6.64 -36.97
N SER A 501 20.13 5.91 -37.20
CA SER A 501 20.13 4.85 -38.22
C SER A 501 18.95 4.87 -39.21
N ASN A 502 19.21 4.37 -40.42
CA ASN A 502 18.26 4.18 -41.53
C ASN A 502 17.60 5.48 -42.04
N ASP A 503 16.31 5.50 -42.43
CA ASP A 503 15.66 6.67 -43.05
C ASP A 503 15.33 7.80 -42.05
N ALA A 504 16.11 7.94 -40.98
CA ALA A 504 16.05 9.05 -40.04
C ALA A 504 16.31 10.40 -40.71
N ARG A 505 15.41 11.38 -40.52
CA ARG A 505 15.48 12.69 -41.19
C ARG A 505 15.44 13.86 -40.23
N ASN A 506 16.24 14.90 -40.50
CA ASN A 506 16.23 16.13 -39.70
C ASN A 506 16.47 15.87 -38.20
N VAL A 507 17.59 15.20 -37.91
CA VAL A 507 18.04 14.91 -36.54
C VAL A 507 19.10 15.94 -36.16
N THR A 508 18.90 16.63 -35.02
CA THR A 508 19.87 17.60 -34.49
C THR A 508 20.42 17.12 -33.16
N ILE A 509 21.74 16.96 -33.07
CA ILE A 509 22.48 16.58 -31.86
C ILE A 509 23.33 17.77 -31.44
N THR A 510 23.02 18.39 -30.30
CA THR A 510 23.70 19.62 -29.89
C THR A 510 23.82 19.82 -28.38
N TYR A 511 24.88 20.47 -27.91
CA TYR A 511 25.09 20.75 -26.48
C TYR A 511 25.18 19.53 -25.55
N ASN A 512 25.42 18.33 -26.09
CA ASN A 512 25.56 17.12 -25.28
C ASN A 512 27.00 16.95 -24.78
N ASN A 513 27.15 16.31 -23.61
CA ASN A 513 28.42 15.82 -23.09
C ASN A 513 28.48 14.30 -23.30
N ILE A 514 29.37 13.87 -24.19
CA ILE A 514 29.57 12.48 -24.60
C ILE A 514 30.95 12.06 -24.09
N ILE A 515 30.97 11.22 -23.06
CA ILE A 515 32.16 11.00 -22.24
C ILE A 515 32.45 9.51 -22.17
N ASN A 516 33.66 9.12 -22.60
CA ASN A 516 34.20 7.77 -22.49
C ASN A 516 33.29 6.69 -23.10
N ALA A 517 32.88 6.85 -24.37
CA ALA A 517 32.23 5.75 -25.09
C ALA A 517 33.17 4.54 -25.12
N ILE A 518 32.64 3.32 -24.91
CA ILE A 518 33.48 2.11 -25.00
C ILE A 518 33.92 1.89 -26.45
N GLU A 519 33.00 2.08 -27.40
CA GLU A 519 33.27 2.07 -28.83
C GLU A 519 33.14 3.50 -29.38
N ASP A 520 32.03 3.81 -30.06
CA ASP A 520 31.85 5.06 -30.79
C ASP A 520 31.00 6.08 -30.01
N GLY A 521 31.36 7.35 -30.13
CA GLY A 521 30.61 8.45 -29.53
C GLY A 521 29.28 8.65 -30.25
N ILE A 522 29.29 8.87 -31.56
CA ILE A 522 28.07 9.02 -32.36
C ILE A 522 28.19 8.21 -33.65
N ASP A 523 27.21 7.36 -33.92
CA ASP A 523 27.14 6.53 -35.12
C ASP A 523 26.03 6.97 -36.06
N ILE A 524 26.36 7.11 -37.34
CA ILE A 524 25.43 7.44 -38.42
C ILE A 524 25.53 6.39 -39.53
N TRP A 525 24.50 5.55 -39.68
CA TRP A 525 24.59 4.39 -40.55
C TRP A 525 23.23 3.84 -40.98
N SER A 526 23.26 2.81 -41.81
CA SER A 526 22.07 2.02 -42.14
C SER A 526 22.43 0.56 -42.27
N TYR A 527 21.41 -0.27 -42.13
CA TYR A 527 21.54 -1.72 -42.28
C TYR A 527 20.42 -2.30 -43.15
N PHE A 528 20.50 -3.58 -43.46
CA PHE A 528 19.62 -4.28 -44.42
C PHE A 528 19.49 -3.64 -45.82
N GLY A 529 20.40 -2.74 -46.20
CA GLY A 529 20.37 -2.05 -47.49
C GLY A 529 19.28 -0.98 -47.57
N ASP A 530 18.84 -0.46 -46.42
CA ASP A 530 17.84 0.60 -46.34
C ASP A 530 18.41 1.99 -46.70
N VAL A 531 17.54 3.00 -46.71
CA VAL A 531 17.87 4.41 -46.89
C VAL A 531 18.79 4.89 -45.76
N TYR A 532 19.67 5.84 -46.07
CA TYR A 532 20.60 6.43 -45.10
C TYR A 532 20.05 7.70 -44.46
N PRO A 533 20.48 8.03 -43.22
CA PRO A 533 20.00 9.21 -42.53
C PRO A 533 20.25 10.48 -43.36
N THR A 534 19.30 11.42 -43.32
CA THR A 534 19.37 12.69 -44.06
C THR A 534 19.17 13.90 -43.17
N ASP A 535 19.87 15.00 -43.48
CA ASP A 535 19.81 16.25 -42.70
C ASP A 535 20.16 16.07 -41.21
N VAL A 536 21.15 15.22 -40.92
CA VAL A 536 21.72 15.05 -39.58
C VAL A 536 22.72 16.17 -39.31
N LYS A 537 22.53 16.92 -38.21
CA LYS A 537 23.41 18.01 -37.76
C LYS A 537 23.96 17.71 -36.37
N ILE A 538 25.28 17.71 -36.23
CA ILE A 538 25.95 17.43 -34.96
C ILE A 538 26.82 18.63 -34.62
N HIS A 539 26.32 19.58 -33.83
CA HIS A 539 27.04 20.83 -33.53
C HIS A 539 27.11 21.10 -32.04
N TYR A 540 28.18 21.74 -31.58
CA TYR A 540 28.28 22.25 -30.21
C TYR A 540 28.23 21.17 -29.12
N ASN A 541 28.70 19.96 -29.42
CA ASN A 541 28.83 18.88 -28.44
C ASN A 541 30.26 18.81 -27.89
N ASN A 542 30.39 18.27 -26.67
CA ASN A 542 31.65 17.85 -26.09
C ASN A 542 31.77 16.34 -26.25
N ILE A 543 32.70 15.91 -27.10
CA ILE A 543 32.97 14.49 -27.39
C ILE A 543 34.38 14.20 -26.91
N GLU A 544 34.52 13.32 -25.93
CA GLU A 544 35.84 12.96 -25.40
C GLU A 544 35.94 11.52 -24.90
N GLY A 545 37.06 10.89 -25.22
CA GLY A 545 37.45 9.61 -24.65
C GLY A 545 36.80 8.39 -25.30
N SER A 546 36.23 8.53 -26.51
CA SER A 546 35.70 7.39 -27.25
C SER A 546 36.79 6.36 -27.60
N GLY A 547 36.46 5.07 -27.47
CA GLY A 547 37.39 3.97 -27.74
C GLY A 547 37.77 3.83 -29.22
N SER A 548 36.80 4.00 -30.12
CA SER A 548 36.95 3.79 -31.57
C SER A 548 36.92 5.12 -32.33
N TYR A 549 35.76 5.75 -32.47
CA TYR A 549 35.57 7.07 -33.08
C TYR A 549 34.78 8.00 -32.16
N GLY A 550 35.10 9.29 -32.18
CA GLY A 550 34.24 10.32 -31.62
C GLY A 550 32.94 10.41 -32.42
N ILE A 551 33.05 10.37 -33.75
CA ILE A 551 31.92 10.22 -34.66
C ILE A 551 32.31 9.28 -35.81
N TRP A 552 31.50 8.26 -36.05
CA TRP A 552 31.61 7.39 -37.20
C TRP A 552 30.38 7.54 -38.11
N ALA A 553 30.62 7.55 -39.42
CA ALA A 553 29.59 7.53 -40.44
C ALA A 553 29.97 6.59 -41.59
N SER A 554 28.96 5.85 -42.07
CA SER A 554 29.09 4.84 -43.12
C SER A 554 29.65 5.40 -44.43
N GLU A 555 30.38 4.58 -45.20
CA GLU A 555 30.99 4.96 -46.49
C GLU A 555 29.96 5.32 -47.57
N GLU A 556 28.75 4.80 -47.48
CA GLU A 556 27.66 5.08 -48.41
C GLU A 556 27.14 6.52 -48.31
N LEU A 557 27.44 7.23 -47.20
CA LEU A 557 27.13 8.65 -47.00
C LEU A 557 28.13 9.59 -47.70
N ALA A 558 29.15 9.08 -48.40
CA ALA A 558 30.19 9.90 -49.05
C ALA A 558 29.66 10.98 -50.02
N ALA A 559 28.46 10.80 -50.59
CA ALA A 559 27.83 11.79 -51.47
C ALA A 559 27.24 12.99 -50.73
N GLN A 560 26.96 12.84 -49.43
CA GLN A 560 26.41 13.87 -48.54
C GLN A 560 27.03 13.70 -47.14
N PRO A 561 28.27 14.19 -46.92
CA PRO A 561 28.94 14.09 -45.62
C PRO A 561 28.09 14.68 -44.49
N VAL A 562 28.17 14.07 -43.32
CA VAL A 562 27.44 14.53 -42.11
C VAL A 562 28.07 15.83 -41.61
N ASP A 563 27.24 16.85 -41.35
CA ASP A 563 27.70 18.14 -40.84
C ASP A 563 27.97 18.06 -39.33
N ALA A 564 29.24 17.85 -38.98
CA ALA A 564 29.71 17.72 -37.60
C ALA A 564 30.65 18.86 -37.17
N ARG A 565 30.42 20.07 -37.69
CA ARG A 565 31.25 21.24 -37.39
C ARG A 565 30.97 21.77 -35.99
N PHE A 566 31.88 22.58 -35.46
CA PHE A 566 31.70 23.23 -34.16
C PHE A 566 31.52 22.27 -32.97
N ASN A 567 32.14 21.08 -32.99
CA ASN A 567 32.24 20.21 -31.82
C ASN A 567 33.62 20.34 -31.14
N TRP A 568 33.66 20.03 -29.85
CA TRP A 568 34.88 19.76 -29.09
C TRP A 568 35.15 18.26 -29.13
N TRP A 569 36.42 17.90 -29.34
CA TRP A 569 36.85 16.52 -29.61
C TRP A 569 37.77 15.97 -28.52
N GLY A 570 37.73 16.52 -27.31
CA GLY A 570 38.67 16.17 -26.24
C GLY A 570 40.06 16.82 -26.37
N SER A 571 40.34 17.52 -27.48
CA SER A 571 41.61 18.22 -27.70
C SER A 571 41.47 19.49 -28.53
N ALA A 572 42.25 20.52 -28.17
CA ALA A 572 42.34 21.77 -28.92
C ALA A 572 42.95 21.61 -30.33
N THR A 573 43.61 20.47 -30.59
CA THR A 573 44.09 20.12 -31.92
C THR A 573 43.02 19.48 -32.82
N GLY A 574 41.80 19.32 -32.31
CA GLY A 574 40.69 18.71 -33.05
C GLY A 574 40.78 17.18 -33.12
N PRO A 575 39.87 16.56 -33.89
CA PRO A 575 39.79 15.11 -34.02
C PRO A 575 40.96 14.58 -34.84
N TYR A 576 41.38 13.35 -34.59
CA TYR A 576 42.35 12.70 -35.46
C TYR A 576 41.67 12.19 -36.74
N HIS A 577 42.28 12.48 -37.89
CA HIS A 577 41.92 11.89 -39.17
C HIS A 577 43.17 11.68 -40.03
N PRO A 578 43.41 10.49 -40.62
CA PRO A 578 44.71 10.13 -41.23
C PRO A 578 45.16 11.05 -42.37
N THR A 579 44.23 11.66 -43.12
CA THR A 579 44.54 12.54 -44.27
C THR A 579 44.13 14.00 -44.09
N LEU A 580 43.08 14.27 -43.31
CA LEU A 580 42.51 15.60 -43.13
C LEU A 580 43.04 16.31 -41.86
N ASN A 581 43.46 15.57 -40.82
CA ASN A 581 44.04 16.11 -39.58
C ASN A 581 44.94 15.09 -38.86
N ASP A 582 46.09 14.75 -39.44
CA ASP A 582 47.01 13.70 -38.97
C ASP A 582 47.77 14.02 -37.66
N TYR A 583 47.67 15.26 -37.18
CA TYR A 583 48.22 15.74 -35.92
C TYR A 583 47.14 15.99 -34.84
N GLY A 584 45.87 15.73 -35.17
CA GLY A 584 44.76 15.72 -34.22
C GLY A 584 45.05 14.77 -33.07
N LYS A 585 44.66 15.17 -31.86
CA LYS A 585 44.83 14.36 -30.63
C LYS A 585 43.52 14.09 -29.91
N GLY A 586 42.42 14.64 -30.45
CA GLY A 586 41.09 14.33 -30.00
C GLY A 586 40.60 13.01 -30.60
N ASP A 587 39.36 12.67 -30.28
CA ASP A 587 38.72 11.45 -30.74
C ASP A 587 38.70 11.35 -32.27
N ASN A 588 38.72 10.12 -32.80
CA ASN A 588 38.84 9.88 -34.23
C ASN A 588 37.55 10.25 -34.98
N VAL A 589 37.65 10.56 -36.27
CA VAL A 589 36.50 10.73 -37.17
C VAL A 589 36.67 9.90 -38.43
N SER A 590 35.55 9.38 -38.98
CA SER A 590 35.55 8.67 -40.27
C SER A 590 35.60 9.62 -41.48
N ASP A 591 35.82 9.07 -42.69
CA ASP A 591 36.02 9.84 -43.93
C ASP A 591 34.79 10.67 -44.36
N ASN A 592 33.58 10.36 -43.86
CA ASN A 592 32.31 10.95 -44.32
C ASN A 592 31.76 12.03 -43.39
N ILE A 593 32.64 12.63 -42.59
CA ILE A 593 32.31 13.66 -41.61
C ILE A 593 32.89 15.01 -42.03
N ASP A 594 32.08 16.07 -42.12
CA ASP A 594 32.56 17.45 -42.19
C ASP A 594 32.79 17.99 -40.77
N PHE A 595 34.03 17.93 -40.30
CA PHE A 595 34.42 18.37 -38.95
C PHE A 595 35.15 19.73 -38.93
N TRP A 596 35.29 20.43 -40.07
CA TRP A 596 36.06 21.67 -40.13
C TRP A 596 35.38 22.84 -39.41
N ASN A 597 36.18 23.71 -38.79
CA ASN A 597 35.74 24.69 -37.77
C ASN A 597 35.34 24.03 -36.44
N TRP A 598 36.14 23.05 -35.98
CA TRP A 598 36.01 22.50 -34.63
C TRP A 598 36.35 23.52 -33.55
N LEU A 599 35.88 23.24 -32.33
CA LEU A 599 36.11 24.07 -31.17
C LEU A 599 37.47 23.79 -30.55
N ILE A 600 38.14 24.83 -30.06
CA ILE A 600 39.45 24.73 -29.38
C ILE A 600 39.34 24.64 -27.85
N ILE A 601 38.11 24.74 -27.34
CA ILE A 601 37.71 24.52 -25.96
C ILE A 601 36.34 23.82 -25.99
N PRO A 602 35.93 23.11 -24.94
CA PRO A 602 34.58 22.58 -24.80
C PRO A 602 33.52 23.68 -25.04
N TYR A 603 32.33 23.33 -25.50
CA TYR A 603 31.22 24.28 -25.64
C TYR A 603 29.87 23.70 -25.15
N PRO A 604 29.13 24.42 -24.28
CA PRO A 604 29.57 25.64 -23.59
C PRO A 604 30.92 25.40 -22.87
N PRO A 605 31.80 26.42 -22.77
CA PRO A 605 33.12 26.29 -22.15
C PRO A 605 32.95 25.53 -20.86
N ALA A 606 33.67 24.42 -20.73
CA ALA A 606 33.66 23.69 -19.49
C ALA A 606 34.15 24.65 -18.39
N ILE A 607 33.22 25.31 -17.72
CA ILE A 607 33.13 25.08 -16.30
C ILE A 607 33.04 23.56 -16.27
N ALA A 608 34.05 22.86 -15.76
CA ALA A 608 33.80 21.50 -15.30
C ALA A 608 32.68 21.69 -14.28
N SER A 609 31.44 21.67 -14.75
CA SER A 609 30.28 21.73 -13.92
C SER A 609 30.34 20.35 -13.33
N PRO A 610 30.66 20.23 -12.04
CA PRO A 610 30.70 18.93 -11.42
C PRO A 610 29.35 18.29 -11.70
N VAL A 611 29.36 17.00 -12.03
CA VAL A 611 28.13 16.30 -12.37
C VAL A 611 27.20 16.50 -11.18
N PRO A 612 26.05 17.18 -11.35
CA PRO A 612 25.29 17.55 -10.19
C PRO A 612 24.94 16.30 -9.39
N PRO A 613 25.09 16.34 -8.06
CA PRO A 613 24.75 15.20 -7.23
C PRO A 613 23.32 14.74 -7.48
N VAL A 614 23.03 13.50 -7.12
CA VAL A 614 21.66 13.00 -7.01
C VAL A 614 21.18 13.36 -5.61
N ALA A 615 20.13 14.19 -5.55
CA ALA A 615 19.44 14.55 -4.33
C ALA A 615 18.27 13.59 -4.15
N SER A 616 18.22 12.87 -3.03
CA SER A 616 17.11 12.00 -2.69
C SER A 616 16.96 11.96 -1.17
N PHE A 617 15.71 11.99 -0.71
CA PHE A 617 15.39 11.74 0.70
C PHE A 617 14.09 11.00 0.89
N THR A 618 13.98 10.33 2.03
CA THR A 618 12.73 9.81 2.60
C THR A 618 12.41 10.56 3.89
N TYR A 619 11.18 10.44 4.38
CA TYR A 619 10.80 10.98 5.68
C TYR A 619 9.88 10.01 6.40
N THR A 620 9.97 9.96 7.73
CA THR A 620 9.12 9.11 8.60
C THR A 620 8.73 9.85 9.88
N PRO A 621 7.50 9.70 10.39
CA PRO A 621 6.39 8.99 9.77
C PRO A 621 5.91 9.67 8.49
N PHE A 622 5.27 8.92 7.61
CA PHE A 622 4.83 9.42 6.30
C PHE A 622 3.54 10.28 6.38
N ALA A 623 2.72 10.07 7.41
CA ALA A 623 1.55 10.89 7.75
C ALA A 623 1.78 11.60 9.10
N PRO A 624 2.74 12.54 9.19
CA PRO A 624 3.05 13.21 10.43
C PRO A 624 1.87 14.07 10.89
N ILE A 625 1.58 14.04 12.19
CA ILE A 625 0.60 14.96 12.79
C ILE A 625 1.29 16.20 13.38
N VAL A 626 0.51 17.25 13.62
CA VAL A 626 1.01 18.48 14.25
C VAL A 626 1.83 18.18 15.51
N ASN A 627 3.00 18.82 15.65
CA ASN A 627 3.97 18.67 16.74
C ASN A 627 4.66 17.29 16.86
N GLU A 628 4.46 16.38 15.91
CA GLU A 628 5.21 15.13 15.81
C GLU A 628 6.61 15.36 15.23
N TYR A 629 7.60 14.59 15.68
CA TYR A 629 8.93 14.61 15.08
C TYR A 629 8.91 13.82 13.76
N VAL A 630 9.24 14.51 12.68
CA VAL A 630 9.45 13.92 11.36
C VAL A 630 10.94 13.76 11.13
N THR A 631 11.40 12.53 10.94
CA THR A 631 12.77 12.18 10.59
C THR A 631 12.92 12.20 9.09
N PHE A 632 13.81 13.03 8.57
CA PHE A 632 14.18 13.10 7.16
C PHE A 632 15.54 12.44 6.96
N ASP A 633 15.63 11.52 6.00
CA ASP A 633 16.83 10.74 5.69
C ASP A 633 17.24 10.94 4.23
N ALA A 634 18.34 11.67 4.02
CA ALA A 634 18.95 11.91 2.72
C ALA A 634 20.13 10.97 2.40
N SER A 635 20.27 9.85 3.11
CA SER A 635 21.39 8.91 2.93
C SER A 635 21.44 8.25 1.54
N GLY A 636 20.32 8.27 0.80
CA GLY A 636 20.26 7.87 -0.60
C GLY A 636 20.87 8.87 -1.60
N SER A 637 21.28 10.07 -1.16
CA SER A 637 21.93 11.07 -2.01
C SER A 637 23.39 10.71 -2.28
N TYR A 638 23.86 10.90 -3.52
CA TYR A 638 25.23 10.60 -3.91
C TYR A 638 25.75 11.56 -4.99
N SER A 639 27.07 11.66 -5.14
CA SER A 639 27.72 12.36 -6.25
C SER A 639 28.52 11.34 -7.05
N ILE A 640 28.44 11.41 -8.38
CA ILE A 640 29.06 10.44 -9.28
C ILE A 640 30.55 10.72 -9.50
N ASP A 641 30.95 11.99 -9.49
CA ASP A 641 32.34 12.46 -9.63
C ASP A 641 32.94 12.96 -8.31
N GLY A 642 32.25 12.70 -7.20
CA GLY A 642 32.59 13.24 -5.89
C GLY A 642 31.89 12.55 -4.71
N TYR A 643 31.66 13.31 -3.64
CA TYR A 643 30.91 12.91 -2.45
C TYR A 643 30.16 14.12 -1.90
N ILE A 644 29.00 13.87 -1.28
CA ILE A 644 28.18 14.91 -0.67
C ILE A 644 28.90 15.48 0.56
N THR A 645 28.99 16.81 0.64
CA THR A 645 29.58 17.52 1.78
C THR A 645 28.55 18.22 2.65
N THR A 646 27.43 18.66 2.06
CA THR A 646 26.43 19.50 2.73
C THR A 646 25.02 19.14 2.26
N TYR A 647 24.08 19.15 3.20
CA TYR A 647 22.64 19.03 3.00
C TYR A 647 21.99 20.33 3.53
N VAL A 648 21.23 21.01 2.68
CA VAL A 648 20.44 22.19 3.04
C VAL A 648 18.98 21.81 2.97
N TRP A 649 18.30 21.86 4.11
CA TRP A 649 16.89 21.57 4.24
C TRP A 649 16.11 22.87 4.36
N ASP A 650 15.16 23.10 3.47
CA ASP A 650 14.09 24.08 3.62
C ASP A 650 12.79 23.31 3.84
N PHE A 651 12.23 23.41 5.05
CA PHE A 651 11.03 22.65 5.42
C PHE A 651 9.74 23.30 4.92
N GLY A 652 9.79 24.45 4.24
CA GLY A 652 8.59 25.13 3.71
C GLY A 652 7.75 25.86 4.76
N ASP A 653 8.09 25.75 6.06
CA ASP A 653 7.47 26.45 7.19
C ASP A 653 8.26 27.72 7.60
N GLY A 654 9.28 28.09 6.83
CA GLY A 654 10.22 29.17 7.12
C GLY A 654 11.46 28.75 7.90
N ASN A 655 11.58 27.48 8.32
CA ASN A 655 12.80 26.93 8.89
C ASN A 655 13.74 26.42 7.79
N LEU A 656 14.98 26.90 7.83
CA LEU A 656 16.05 26.47 6.95
C LEU A 656 17.24 25.97 7.79
N THR A 657 17.70 24.76 7.51
CA THR A 657 18.79 24.12 8.26
C THR A 657 19.86 23.57 7.33
N GLU A 658 21.10 23.95 7.58
CA GLU A 658 22.28 23.41 6.89
C GLU A 658 23.02 22.42 7.80
N THR A 659 23.34 21.23 7.29
CA THR A 659 23.99 20.15 8.06
C THR A 659 24.89 19.30 7.17
N SER A 660 25.89 18.64 7.76
CA SER A 660 26.68 17.59 7.10
C SER A 660 26.15 16.18 7.36
N ASN A 661 25.13 16.04 8.22
CA ASN A 661 24.50 14.75 8.51
C ASN A 661 23.33 14.51 7.53
N PRO A 662 23.26 13.38 6.81
CA PRO A 662 22.13 13.07 5.95
C PRO A 662 20.80 12.91 6.69
N ILE A 663 20.82 12.65 8.01
CA ILE A 663 19.60 12.46 8.82
C ILE A 663 19.34 13.68 9.69
N ILE A 664 18.11 14.20 9.66
CA ILE A 664 17.63 15.32 10.48
C ILE A 664 16.21 15.06 11.00
N MET A 665 15.83 15.67 12.13
CA MET A 665 14.45 15.67 12.63
C MET A 665 13.89 17.09 12.62
N HIS A 666 12.63 17.24 12.23
CA HIS A 666 11.90 18.51 12.22
C HIS A 666 10.48 18.34 12.79
N LYS A 667 9.86 19.43 13.24
CA LYS A 667 8.46 19.45 13.70
C LYS A 667 7.70 20.57 13.01
N PHE A 668 6.46 20.29 12.65
CA PHE A 668 5.55 21.29 12.10
C PHE A 668 4.52 21.71 13.15
N ASP A 669 4.41 23.01 13.38
CA ASP A 669 3.54 23.60 14.41
C ASP A 669 2.06 23.70 13.96
N SER A 670 1.76 23.40 12.70
CA SER A 670 0.42 23.50 12.12
C SER A 670 0.19 22.47 11.04
N ALA A 671 -1.06 22.03 10.88
CA ALA A 671 -1.46 21.15 9.79
C ALA A 671 -1.41 21.90 8.45
N GLY A 672 -1.08 21.19 7.38
CA GLY A 672 -0.94 21.74 6.04
C GLY A 672 0.09 20.99 5.20
N THR A 673 0.16 21.34 3.92
CA THR A 673 1.16 20.81 2.99
C THR A 673 2.39 21.69 2.99
N TYR A 674 3.55 21.08 3.23
CA TYR A 674 4.85 21.73 3.26
C TYR A 674 5.72 21.18 2.14
N SER A 675 6.10 22.02 1.17
CA SER A 675 7.06 21.64 0.13
C SER A 675 8.47 21.62 0.71
N VAL A 676 8.90 20.44 1.17
CA VAL A 676 10.23 20.25 1.76
C VAL A 676 11.24 20.11 0.64
N ASN A 677 12.16 21.05 0.57
CA ASN A 677 13.22 21.10 -0.43
C ASN A 677 14.56 20.71 0.21
N LEU A 678 15.15 19.61 -0.26
CA LEU A 678 16.52 19.24 0.05
C LEU A 678 17.43 19.72 -1.08
N THR A 679 18.42 20.56 -0.77
CA THR A 679 19.55 20.83 -1.65
C THR A 679 20.81 20.12 -1.13
N VAL A 680 21.37 19.20 -1.91
CA VAL A 680 22.67 18.57 -1.62
C VAL A 680 23.78 19.26 -2.38
N ILE A 681 24.94 19.40 -1.74
CA ILE A 681 26.16 20.04 -2.28
C ILE A 681 27.32 19.06 -2.17
N ASP A 682 27.98 18.77 -3.29
CA ASP A 682 29.14 17.88 -3.32
C ASP A 682 30.47 18.61 -3.04
N ASN A 683 31.56 17.84 -2.96
CA ASN A 683 32.91 18.35 -2.70
C ASN A 683 33.52 19.15 -3.85
N LEU A 684 32.88 19.17 -5.01
CA LEU A 684 33.26 19.95 -6.18
C LEU A 684 32.42 21.23 -6.32
N GLY A 685 31.44 21.41 -5.43
CA GLY A 685 30.56 22.57 -5.35
C GLY A 685 29.35 22.49 -6.28
N ALA A 686 29.07 21.34 -6.89
CA ALA A 686 27.81 21.16 -7.60
C ALA A 686 26.68 20.90 -6.63
N THR A 687 25.50 21.34 -7.04
CA THR A 687 24.31 21.30 -6.21
C THR A 687 23.17 20.67 -6.98
N ARG A 688 22.35 19.87 -6.29
CA ARG A 688 21.06 19.40 -6.80
C ARG A 688 20.03 19.56 -5.71
N SER A 689 18.81 19.87 -6.12
CA SER A 689 17.67 19.87 -5.22
C SER A 689 16.70 18.77 -5.57
N CYS A 690 16.03 18.21 -4.56
CA CYS A 690 14.81 17.43 -4.72
C CYS A 690 13.76 17.97 -3.75
N VAL A 691 12.51 17.98 -4.19
CA VAL A 691 11.38 18.50 -3.43
C VAL A 691 10.41 17.36 -3.20
N LYS A 692 9.89 17.23 -1.98
CA LYS A 692 8.74 16.39 -1.67
C LYS A 692 7.74 17.19 -0.86
N ASP A 693 6.47 17.05 -1.19
CA ASP A 693 5.40 17.62 -0.37
C ASP A 693 5.17 16.72 0.84
N VAL A 694 5.29 17.30 2.03
CA VAL A 694 4.98 16.65 3.30
C VAL A 694 3.64 17.20 3.78
N ILE A 695 2.63 16.35 3.81
CA ILE A 695 1.31 16.68 4.34
C ILE A 695 1.31 16.42 5.83
N VAL A 696 1.12 17.47 6.63
CA VAL A 696 1.00 17.37 8.09
C VAL A 696 -0.47 17.41 8.44
N TYR A 697 -0.96 16.35 9.06
CA TYR A 697 -2.37 16.20 9.41
C TYR A 697 -2.67 16.82 10.78
N PRO A 698 -3.91 17.30 11.01
CA PRO A 698 -4.36 17.57 12.37
C PRO A 698 -4.36 16.26 13.17
N PRO A 699 -4.21 16.32 14.51
CA PRO A 699 -4.40 15.13 15.34
C PRO A 699 -5.82 14.55 15.13
N PRO A 700 -5.98 13.21 15.17
CA PRO A 700 -7.28 12.58 14.96
C PRO A 700 -8.30 13.05 16.01
N PRO A 701 -9.61 13.12 15.65
CA PRO A 701 -10.64 13.51 16.59
C PRO A 701 -10.73 12.54 17.78
N THR A 702 -10.91 13.08 18.98
CA THR A 702 -11.17 12.31 20.20
C THR A 702 -12.62 11.80 20.21
N ASN A 703 -12.84 10.51 20.43
CA ASN A 703 -14.20 9.96 20.54
C ASN A 703 -14.77 10.22 21.94
N VAL A 704 -16.00 10.72 22.00
CA VAL A 704 -16.82 10.82 23.22
C VAL A 704 -18.10 10.04 22.99
N LYS A 705 -18.33 8.99 23.78
CA LYS A 705 -19.42 8.04 23.52
C LYS A 705 -20.20 7.60 24.75
N ILE A 706 -21.41 7.11 24.51
CA ILE A 706 -22.19 6.36 25.51
C ILE A 706 -21.83 4.87 25.46
N SER A 707 -21.65 4.26 26.62
CA SER A 707 -21.37 2.82 26.76
C SER A 707 -22.20 2.18 27.88
N PRO A 708 -22.91 1.06 27.65
CA PRO A 708 -23.04 0.39 26.35
C PRO A 708 -23.77 1.28 25.33
N TYR A 709 -23.51 1.03 24.04
CA TYR A 709 -24.15 1.79 22.96
C TYR A 709 -25.66 1.54 22.92
N GLU A 710 -26.09 0.28 23.09
CA GLU A 710 -27.49 -0.13 23.21
C GLU A 710 -27.77 -0.68 24.61
N SER A 711 -28.89 -0.27 25.20
CA SER A 711 -29.42 -0.81 26.46
C SER A 711 -30.86 -1.30 26.22
N SER A 712 -31.12 -2.59 26.39
CA SER A 712 -32.47 -3.17 26.42
C SER A 712 -32.86 -3.44 27.87
N VAL A 713 -34.03 -2.95 28.31
CA VAL A 713 -34.42 -3.00 29.72
C VAL A 713 -35.93 -3.18 29.91
N CYS A 714 -36.32 -4.00 30.89
CA CYS A 714 -37.72 -4.15 31.27
C CYS A 714 -38.24 -2.92 32.03
N ILE A 715 -39.51 -2.56 31.85
CA ILE A 715 -40.15 -1.49 32.63
C ILE A 715 -40.04 -1.79 34.14
N GLY A 716 -39.58 -0.79 34.89
CA GLY A 716 -39.39 -0.82 36.34
C GLY A 716 -38.02 -1.36 36.77
N GLN A 717 -37.11 -1.64 35.84
CA GLN A 717 -35.73 -1.98 36.13
C GLN A 717 -34.78 -0.79 35.92
N GLU A 718 -33.69 -0.80 36.68
CA GLU A 718 -32.60 0.14 36.54
C GLU A 718 -31.59 -0.33 35.48
N PHE A 719 -31.01 0.61 34.74
CA PHE A 719 -29.89 0.39 33.83
C PHE A 719 -28.87 1.52 33.96
N THR A 720 -27.62 1.23 33.62
CA THR A 720 -26.50 2.19 33.74
C THR A 720 -25.84 2.45 32.41
N ILE A 721 -25.48 3.70 32.15
CA ILE A 721 -24.64 4.09 31.03
C ILE A 721 -23.43 4.90 31.49
N ASN A 722 -22.33 4.78 30.74
CA ASN A 722 -21.08 5.50 30.94
C ASN A 722 -20.88 6.50 29.82
N ILE A 723 -20.43 7.70 30.16
CA ILE A 723 -19.87 8.66 29.20
C ILE A 723 -18.36 8.43 29.15
N VAL A 724 -17.88 7.92 28.02
CA VAL A 724 -16.48 7.50 27.83
C VAL A 724 -15.78 8.45 26.87
N ILE A 725 -14.56 8.86 27.22
CA ILE A 725 -13.63 9.53 26.31
C ILE A 725 -12.52 8.55 25.95
N GLU A 726 -12.22 8.41 24.66
CA GLU A 726 -11.20 7.48 24.16
C GLU A 726 -10.01 8.21 23.53
N ASN A 727 -8.80 7.76 23.87
CA ASN A 727 -7.52 8.18 23.28
C ASN A 727 -7.31 9.69 23.22
N VAL A 728 -7.80 10.44 24.22
CA VAL A 728 -7.59 11.89 24.28
C VAL A 728 -6.14 12.20 24.61
N SER A 729 -5.62 13.30 24.06
CA SER A 729 -4.33 13.87 24.46
C SER A 729 -4.51 15.29 25.01
N ASP A 730 -3.69 15.63 26.00
CA ASP A 730 -3.64 16.94 26.66
C ASP A 730 -4.98 17.47 27.23
N LEU A 731 -5.90 16.60 27.66
CA LEU A 731 -7.21 17.05 28.16
C LEU A 731 -7.08 17.84 29.47
N ALA A 732 -7.45 19.11 29.45
CA ALA A 732 -7.42 20.02 30.61
C ALA A 732 -8.80 20.59 31.00
N GLY A 733 -9.84 20.33 30.22
CA GLY A 733 -11.21 20.68 30.58
C GLY A 733 -12.24 20.13 29.60
N PHE A 734 -13.48 19.98 30.05
CA PHE A 734 -14.59 19.57 29.19
C PHE A 734 -15.93 20.15 29.63
N GLU A 735 -16.86 20.21 28.68
CA GLU A 735 -18.28 20.50 28.87
C GLU A 735 -19.08 19.52 28.00
N LEU A 736 -20.16 18.94 28.53
CA LEU A 736 -21.05 18.06 27.78
C LEU A 736 -22.48 18.12 28.32
N LYS A 737 -23.45 17.78 27.46
CA LYS A 737 -24.84 17.58 27.84
C LYS A 737 -25.35 16.25 27.33
N LEU A 738 -26.06 15.54 28.18
CA LEU A 738 -26.81 14.35 27.81
C LEU A 738 -28.30 14.66 27.87
N PHE A 739 -29.04 14.29 26.83
CA PHE A 739 -30.48 14.37 26.76
C PHE A 739 -31.12 12.99 26.64
N TRP A 740 -32.25 12.80 27.30
CA TRP A 740 -33.04 11.56 27.22
C TRP A 740 -34.53 11.86 27.21
N ASN A 741 -35.36 10.90 26.82
CA ASN A 741 -36.80 11.02 26.88
C ASN A 741 -37.33 10.66 28.28
N THR A 742 -37.88 11.64 29.00
CA THR A 742 -38.33 11.45 30.40
C THR A 742 -39.64 10.71 30.51
N THR A 743 -40.32 10.46 29.39
CA THR A 743 -41.46 9.53 29.39
C THR A 743 -41.02 8.08 29.33
N LEU A 744 -39.77 7.78 28.95
CA LEU A 744 -39.26 6.41 28.81
C LEU A 744 -38.32 6.00 29.94
N ALA A 745 -37.54 6.93 30.47
CA ALA A 745 -36.64 6.66 31.58
C ALA A 745 -36.52 7.87 32.54
N ASP A 746 -36.51 7.58 33.83
CA ASP A 746 -36.21 8.55 34.89
C ASP A 746 -34.76 8.38 35.33
N LEU A 747 -34.04 9.48 35.56
CA LEU A 747 -32.66 9.42 36.06
C LEU A 747 -32.67 9.28 37.58
N GLU A 748 -32.07 8.22 38.10
CA GLU A 748 -32.06 7.89 39.54
C GLU A 748 -30.76 8.33 40.22
N ASP A 749 -29.60 8.10 39.58
CA ASP A 749 -28.30 8.40 40.17
C ASP A 749 -27.25 8.84 39.14
N VAL A 750 -26.23 9.56 39.60
CA VAL A 750 -25.09 10.05 38.79
C VAL A 750 -23.79 10.00 39.59
N ASP A 751 -22.84 9.21 39.10
CA ASP A 751 -21.47 9.18 39.56
C ASP A 751 -20.56 9.91 38.55
N ILE A 752 -19.67 10.77 39.03
CA ILE A 752 -18.73 11.53 38.18
C ILE A 752 -17.30 11.10 38.49
N PHE A 753 -16.51 10.89 37.45
CA PHE A 753 -15.13 10.39 37.49
C PHE A 753 -14.17 11.38 36.81
N PRO A 754 -13.75 12.46 37.49
CA PRO A 754 -12.79 13.40 36.94
C PRO A 754 -11.43 12.70 36.73
N PRO A 755 -10.78 12.86 35.57
CA PRO A 755 -9.49 12.21 35.30
C PRO A 755 -8.32 12.83 36.07
N TRP A 756 -8.52 14.00 36.70
CA TRP A 756 -7.48 14.75 37.39
C TRP A 756 -7.60 14.63 38.91
N SER A 757 -6.45 14.70 39.60
CA SER A 757 -6.40 14.69 41.06
C SER A 757 -6.98 15.96 41.70
N ASP A 758 -6.83 17.12 41.02
CA ASP A 758 -7.39 18.41 41.41
C ASP A 758 -8.15 19.03 40.23
N TYR A 759 -9.40 19.43 40.47
CA TYR A 759 -10.29 19.97 39.44
C TYR A 759 -11.26 21.01 40.02
N PHE A 760 -11.82 21.82 39.13
CA PHE A 760 -12.90 22.75 39.41
C PHE A 760 -14.18 22.27 38.73
N LEU A 761 -15.22 21.99 39.52
CA LEU A 761 -16.54 21.63 39.03
C LEU A 761 -17.27 22.91 38.60
N VAL A 762 -17.37 23.15 37.29
CA VAL A 762 -18.03 24.33 36.71
C VAL A 762 -19.54 24.12 36.68
N LYS A 763 -19.98 22.94 36.24
CA LYS A 763 -21.39 22.54 36.14
C LYS A 763 -21.57 21.08 36.51
N ASN A 764 -22.66 20.82 37.23
CA ASN A 764 -23.23 19.51 37.50
C ASN A 764 -24.72 19.75 37.78
N GLU A 765 -25.52 19.79 36.72
CA GLU A 765 -26.94 20.14 36.78
C GLU A 765 -27.77 19.07 36.07
N THR A 766 -28.78 18.55 36.77
CA THR A 766 -29.80 17.67 36.20
C THR A 766 -31.13 18.40 36.15
N GLN A 767 -31.82 18.32 35.02
CA GLN A 767 -33.18 18.80 34.85
C GLN A 767 -34.05 17.67 34.28
N GLU A 768 -35.02 17.21 35.06
CA GLU A 768 -35.93 16.11 34.69
C GLU A 768 -36.95 16.46 33.62
N ASP A 769 -37.17 17.75 33.32
CA ASP A 769 -37.96 18.17 32.15
C ASP A 769 -37.54 19.58 31.73
N ILE A 770 -37.00 19.72 30.53
CA ILE A 770 -36.61 21.01 29.95
C ILE A 770 -37.76 21.73 29.24
N GLY A 771 -38.99 21.17 29.28
CA GLY A 771 -40.22 21.74 28.75
C GLY A 771 -40.62 21.25 27.36
N ASP A 772 -39.91 20.24 26.83
CA ASP A 772 -40.17 19.60 25.54
C ASP A 772 -40.33 18.06 25.64
N GLY A 773 -40.39 17.50 26.86
CA GLY A 773 -40.47 16.05 27.09
C GLY A 773 -39.10 15.35 27.14
N ARG A 774 -38.00 16.11 27.19
CA ARG A 774 -36.66 15.59 27.44
C ARG A 774 -36.10 16.01 28.80
N GLY A 775 -35.28 15.14 29.37
CA GLY A 775 -34.42 15.42 30.50
C GLY A 775 -33.05 15.87 30.02
N MET A 776 -32.30 16.52 30.88
CA MET A 776 -30.94 16.97 30.59
C MET A 776 -30.01 16.76 31.79
N PHE A 777 -28.81 16.26 31.52
CA PHE A 777 -27.69 16.24 32.45
C PHE A 777 -26.57 17.09 31.85
N TRP A 778 -26.09 18.11 32.59
CA TRP A 778 -25.05 19.03 32.15
C TRP A 778 -23.85 18.97 33.08
N LEU A 779 -22.71 18.55 32.51
CA LEU A 779 -21.45 18.40 33.23
C LEU A 779 -20.39 19.30 32.59
N ALA A 780 -19.67 20.06 33.42
CA ALA A 780 -18.49 20.79 32.97
C ALA A 780 -17.43 20.86 34.07
N LEU A 781 -16.21 20.45 33.74
CA LEU A 781 -15.07 20.42 34.66
C LEU A 781 -13.84 21.08 34.00
N LEU A 782 -13.00 21.68 34.84
CA LEU A 782 -11.73 22.25 34.43
C LEU A 782 -10.62 21.73 35.36
N MET A 783 -9.48 21.32 34.80
CA MET A 783 -8.31 20.93 35.57
C MET A 783 -7.73 22.13 36.36
N LEU A 784 -7.21 21.88 37.56
CA LEU A 784 -6.48 22.88 38.35
C LEU A 784 -5.01 22.47 38.55
N PRO A 785 -4.04 23.39 38.40
CA PRO A 785 -2.67 23.13 38.82
C PRO A 785 -2.63 22.79 40.33
N PRO A 786 -1.82 21.81 40.76
CA PRO A 786 -0.69 21.21 40.04
C PRO A 786 -1.02 19.93 39.24
N SER A 787 -2.28 19.62 38.94
CA SER A 787 -2.61 18.48 38.08
C SER A 787 -2.08 18.68 36.65
N GLU A 788 -1.65 17.57 36.06
CA GLU A 788 -1.19 17.50 34.66
C GLU A 788 -2.36 17.13 33.73
N PRO A 789 -2.35 17.59 32.47
CA PRO A 789 -3.35 17.24 31.47
C PRO A 789 -3.47 15.72 31.27
N PHE A 790 -4.70 15.25 31.07
CA PHE A 790 -4.97 13.82 30.96
C PHE A 790 -4.70 13.31 29.54
N ASN A 791 -4.07 12.15 29.44
CA ASN A 791 -3.83 11.42 28.19
C ASN A 791 -4.31 9.97 28.34
N GLY A 792 -5.11 9.47 27.40
CA GLY A 792 -5.61 8.10 27.38
C GLY A 792 -7.14 7.99 27.30
N THR A 793 -7.68 6.85 27.75
CA THR A 793 -9.11 6.54 27.74
C THR A 793 -9.66 6.53 29.17
N THR A 794 -10.82 7.12 29.41
CA THR A 794 -11.45 7.16 30.74
C THR A 794 -12.97 7.29 30.67
N VAL A 795 -13.63 6.92 31.76
CA VAL A 795 -15.05 7.22 32.01
C VAL A 795 -15.12 8.58 32.69
N LEU A 796 -16.00 9.47 32.24
CA LEU A 796 -16.24 10.79 32.84
C LEU A 796 -17.40 10.78 33.83
N ALA A 797 -18.44 10.01 33.53
CA ALA A 797 -19.62 9.87 34.38
C ALA A 797 -20.32 8.54 34.11
N THR A 798 -20.94 7.99 35.14
CA THR A 798 -21.89 6.88 35.07
C THR A 798 -23.25 7.40 35.51
N LEU A 799 -24.28 7.16 34.71
CA LEU A 799 -25.66 7.56 35.00
C LEU A 799 -26.52 6.32 35.13
N THR A 800 -27.31 6.26 36.20
CA THR A 800 -28.26 5.18 36.48
C THR A 800 -29.66 5.69 36.23
N PHE A 801 -30.40 4.99 35.37
CA PHE A 801 -31.76 5.32 34.98
C PHE A 801 -32.70 4.19 35.35
N ASN A 802 -33.99 4.49 35.50
CA ASN A 802 -35.07 3.54 35.68
C ASN A 802 -36.06 3.63 34.51
N ALA A 803 -36.34 2.51 33.85
CA ALA A 803 -37.23 2.49 32.70
C ALA A 803 -38.71 2.59 33.12
N THR A 804 -39.46 3.56 32.61
CA THR A 804 -40.82 3.88 33.11
C THR A 804 -41.95 3.54 32.15
N ASN A 805 -41.71 3.51 30.84
CA ASN A 805 -42.71 3.12 29.82
C ASN A 805 -42.04 2.36 28.67
N ILE A 806 -42.85 1.74 27.81
CA ILE A 806 -42.40 1.03 26.60
C ILE A 806 -42.02 2.02 25.51
N GLY A 807 -40.89 1.78 24.85
CA GLY A 807 -40.52 2.47 23.62
C GLY A 807 -39.03 2.45 23.38
N THR A 808 -38.60 3.25 22.41
CA THR A 808 -37.20 3.40 22.09
C THR A 808 -36.82 4.87 22.05
N SER A 809 -35.59 5.18 22.46
CA SER A 809 -35.07 6.55 22.44
C SER A 809 -33.57 6.57 22.24
N ILE A 810 -33.10 7.65 21.62
CA ILE A 810 -31.68 8.02 21.63
C ILE A 810 -31.37 8.65 22.98
N LEU A 811 -30.18 8.32 23.49
CA LEU A 811 -29.48 9.03 24.56
C LEU A 811 -28.50 9.98 23.87
N ASP A 812 -28.90 11.24 23.75
CA ASP A 812 -28.31 12.25 22.86
C ASP A 812 -27.21 13.03 23.60
N LEU A 813 -25.95 12.81 23.21
CA LEU A 813 -24.81 13.60 23.68
C LEU A 813 -24.65 14.83 22.79
N ASP A 814 -24.92 16.00 23.34
CA ASP A 814 -24.83 17.26 22.60
C ASP A 814 -23.97 18.29 23.36
N GLN A 815 -23.50 19.30 22.62
CA GLN A 815 -22.68 20.40 23.12
C GLN A 815 -21.39 19.93 23.82
N VAL A 816 -20.83 18.81 23.36
CA VAL A 816 -19.53 18.31 23.82
C VAL A 816 -18.43 19.25 23.36
N LYS A 817 -17.64 19.76 24.32
CA LYS A 817 -16.46 20.58 24.08
C LYS A 817 -15.34 20.06 24.95
N LEU A 818 -14.19 19.81 24.34
CA LEU A 818 -12.96 19.44 25.02
C LEU A 818 -11.93 20.56 24.84
N GLY A 819 -11.13 20.82 25.87
CA GLY A 819 -10.10 21.85 25.88
C GLY A 819 -8.75 21.28 26.29
N ASP A 820 -7.71 21.66 25.55
CA ASP A 820 -6.32 21.34 25.87
C ASP A 820 -5.75 22.24 26.98
N SER A 821 -4.51 22.01 27.40
CA SER A 821 -3.83 22.79 28.44
C SER A 821 -3.61 24.27 28.09
N LEU A 822 -3.70 24.63 26.81
CA LEU A 822 -3.60 25.97 26.26
C LEU A 822 -4.98 26.61 25.98
N ALA A 823 -6.06 25.92 26.33
CA ALA A 823 -7.45 26.27 26.07
C ALA A 823 -7.86 26.30 24.58
N ASN A 824 -7.13 25.59 23.72
CA ASN A 824 -7.60 25.31 22.35
C ASN A 824 -8.64 24.17 22.37
N PRO A 825 -9.61 24.19 21.44
CA PRO A 825 -10.56 23.10 21.30
C PRO A 825 -9.86 21.83 20.81
N ILE A 826 -10.11 20.70 21.47
CA ILE A 826 -9.71 19.38 20.97
C ILE A 826 -10.82 18.89 20.02
N PRO A 827 -10.50 18.51 18.76
CA PRO A 827 -11.48 17.96 17.84
C PRO A 827 -12.15 16.71 18.42
N THR A 828 -13.47 16.61 18.28
CA THR A 828 -14.26 15.53 18.88
C THR A 828 -15.18 14.87 17.87
N ASN A 829 -15.30 13.55 17.97
CA ASN A 829 -16.38 12.79 17.37
C ASN A 829 -17.31 12.30 18.48
N ILE A 830 -18.63 12.42 18.28
CA ILE A 830 -19.64 12.13 19.31
C ILE A 830 -20.44 10.90 18.87
N VAL A 831 -20.60 9.95 19.78
CA VAL A 831 -21.39 8.74 19.55
C VAL A 831 -22.48 8.66 20.61
N ASP A 832 -23.71 8.87 20.18
CA ASP A 832 -24.90 8.75 21.01
C ASP A 832 -25.12 7.31 21.48
N GLY A 833 -25.97 7.14 22.48
CA GLY A 833 -26.45 5.85 22.94
C GLY A 833 -27.91 5.62 22.52
N TYR A 834 -28.38 4.41 22.76
CA TYR A 834 -29.73 3.98 22.44
C TYR A 834 -30.32 3.16 23.58
N ILE A 835 -31.58 3.39 23.88
CA ILE A 835 -32.35 2.61 24.83
C ILE A 835 -33.61 2.04 24.18
N GLU A 836 -33.88 0.79 24.48
CA GLU A 836 -35.15 0.11 24.26
C GLU A 836 -35.73 -0.36 25.60
N SER A 837 -36.97 0.02 25.86
CA SER A 837 -37.72 -0.40 27.03
C SER A 837 -38.96 -1.20 26.63
N HIS A 838 -39.15 -2.37 27.26
CA HIS A 838 -40.21 -3.32 26.90
C HIS A 838 -40.90 -3.90 28.15
N ILE A 839 -42.03 -4.59 27.96
CA ILE A 839 -42.73 -5.28 29.07
C ILE A 839 -41.98 -6.58 29.35
N ALA A 840 -41.75 -6.89 30.62
CA ALA A 840 -41.25 -8.21 31.03
C ALA A 840 -42.17 -9.33 30.50
N ILE A 841 -41.66 -10.13 29.57
CA ILE A 841 -42.40 -11.25 29.00
C ILE A 841 -42.15 -12.47 29.90
N PRO A 842 -43.18 -13.17 30.41
CA PRO A 842 -42.96 -14.37 31.20
C PRO A 842 -42.19 -15.41 30.37
N GLY A 843 -40.96 -15.72 30.79
CA GLY A 843 -40.09 -16.62 30.03
C GLY A 843 -38.93 -15.93 29.31
N ASP A 844 -38.88 -14.60 29.30
CA ASP A 844 -37.72 -13.80 28.85
C ASP A 844 -36.75 -13.68 30.03
N VAL A 845 -35.81 -14.63 30.07
CA VAL A 845 -34.83 -14.84 31.12
C VAL A 845 -33.60 -13.96 30.89
N ASP A 846 -33.28 -13.63 29.63
CA ASP A 846 -32.13 -12.79 29.29
C ASP A 846 -32.45 -11.27 29.27
N GLY A 847 -33.73 -10.92 29.32
CA GLY A 847 -34.24 -9.56 29.39
C GLY A 847 -34.16 -8.81 28.07
N ASN A 848 -34.08 -9.52 26.94
CA ASN A 848 -33.91 -8.92 25.61
C ASN A 848 -35.24 -8.46 24.99
N GLY A 849 -36.38 -8.78 25.60
CA GLY A 849 -37.71 -8.42 25.12
C GLY A 849 -38.36 -9.45 24.20
N HIS A 850 -37.76 -10.63 24.05
CA HIS A 850 -38.26 -11.78 23.31
C HIS A 850 -38.18 -13.04 24.18
N VAL A 851 -39.11 -13.97 23.97
CA VAL A 851 -38.95 -15.33 24.52
C VAL A 851 -38.45 -16.24 23.42
N ASP A 852 -37.16 -16.49 23.39
CA ASP A 852 -36.52 -17.26 22.33
C ASP A 852 -35.60 -18.37 22.87
N ILE A 853 -34.65 -18.79 22.05
CA ILE A 853 -33.78 -19.90 22.41
C ILE A 853 -32.77 -19.51 23.50
N TYR A 854 -32.42 -18.23 23.61
CA TYR A 854 -31.44 -17.74 24.58
C TYR A 854 -31.98 -17.83 26.01
N ASP A 855 -33.27 -17.59 26.22
CA ASP A 855 -33.91 -17.78 27.53
C ASP A 855 -33.89 -19.22 27.98
N LEU A 856 -34.14 -20.13 27.03
CA LEU A 856 -34.12 -21.56 27.27
C LEU A 856 -32.70 -22.04 27.60
N ILE A 857 -31.67 -21.43 27.01
CA ILE A 857 -30.27 -21.71 27.30
C ILE A 857 -29.93 -21.27 28.74
N ILE A 858 -30.32 -20.05 29.14
CA ILE A 858 -30.06 -19.56 30.49
C ILE A 858 -30.77 -20.40 31.55
N TRP A 859 -32.01 -20.83 31.28
CA TRP A 859 -32.71 -21.77 32.15
C TRP A 859 -32.03 -23.14 32.20
N ALA A 860 -31.58 -23.68 31.05
CA ALA A 860 -30.94 -24.99 30.99
C ALA A 860 -29.60 -25.02 31.75
N ASP A 861 -28.82 -23.94 31.68
CA ASP A 861 -27.57 -23.80 32.40
C ASP A 861 -27.76 -23.77 33.92
N ALA A 862 -28.86 -23.18 34.38
CA ALA A 862 -29.19 -23.11 35.80
C ALA A 862 -30.10 -24.26 36.28
N PHE A 863 -30.48 -25.18 35.39
CA PHE A 863 -31.46 -26.24 35.68
C PHE A 863 -30.99 -27.22 36.76
N GLY A 864 -31.84 -27.43 37.75
CA GLY A 864 -31.60 -28.33 38.89
C GLY A 864 -30.87 -27.67 40.07
N THR A 865 -30.54 -26.38 39.96
CA THR A 865 -29.95 -25.59 41.06
C THR A 865 -31.05 -25.00 41.96
N PHE A 866 -30.67 -24.60 43.18
CA PHE A 866 -31.58 -23.94 44.12
C PHE A 866 -30.94 -22.73 44.80
N ALA A 867 -31.78 -21.85 45.34
CA ALA A 867 -31.36 -20.57 45.89
C ALA A 867 -30.21 -20.70 46.91
N GLY A 868 -29.06 -20.12 46.58
CA GLY A 868 -27.84 -20.15 47.39
C GLY A 868 -26.69 -20.99 46.84
N GLU A 869 -26.90 -21.71 45.72
CA GLU A 869 -25.82 -22.37 44.98
C GLU A 869 -25.10 -21.41 44.02
N PRO A 870 -23.80 -21.61 43.73
CA PRO A 870 -23.02 -20.71 42.86
C PRO A 870 -23.57 -20.54 41.45
N ASP A 871 -24.22 -21.59 40.94
CA ASP A 871 -24.75 -21.65 39.57
C ASP A 871 -26.26 -21.35 39.51
N PHE A 872 -26.86 -20.94 40.64
CA PHE A 872 -28.26 -20.54 40.68
C PHE A 872 -28.43 -19.17 40.01
N ASN A 873 -29.21 -19.13 38.92
CA ASN A 873 -29.63 -17.89 38.29
C ASN A 873 -31.03 -17.49 38.75
N PRO A 874 -31.19 -16.43 39.56
CA PRO A 874 -32.49 -15.97 40.03
C PRO A 874 -33.47 -15.59 38.91
N ALA A 875 -32.97 -15.18 37.74
CA ALA A 875 -33.81 -14.84 36.59
C ALA A 875 -34.48 -16.08 35.95
N ALA A 876 -33.89 -17.27 36.13
CA ALA A 876 -34.41 -18.53 35.61
C ALA A 876 -35.38 -19.25 36.56
N ASP A 877 -35.54 -18.79 37.82
CA ASP A 877 -36.59 -19.25 38.75
C ASP A 877 -37.90 -18.48 38.50
N LEU A 878 -38.51 -18.74 37.35
CA LEU A 878 -39.65 -18.00 36.83
C LEU A 878 -40.91 -18.18 37.67
N ASN A 879 -41.03 -19.27 38.41
CA ASN A 879 -42.16 -19.54 39.30
C ASN A 879 -41.91 -19.13 40.77
N ASN A 880 -40.68 -18.70 41.11
CA ASN A 880 -40.23 -18.22 42.41
C ASN A 880 -40.42 -19.23 43.56
N ASP A 881 -40.23 -20.52 43.30
CA ASP A 881 -40.27 -21.54 44.36
C ASP A 881 -38.89 -21.84 44.96
N GLY A 882 -37.84 -21.19 44.45
CA GLY A 882 -36.46 -21.30 44.91
C GLY A 882 -35.69 -22.46 44.29
N VAL A 883 -36.26 -23.14 43.28
CA VAL A 883 -35.64 -24.25 42.55
C VAL A 883 -35.85 -24.04 41.05
N ILE A 884 -34.77 -24.08 40.27
CA ILE A 884 -34.89 -23.97 38.81
C ILE A 884 -35.19 -25.36 38.27
N ASP A 885 -36.42 -25.61 37.86
CA ASP A 885 -36.87 -26.93 37.43
C ASP A 885 -37.69 -26.90 36.14
N ILE A 886 -38.36 -28.03 35.86
CA ILE A 886 -39.08 -28.21 34.59
C ILE A 886 -40.29 -27.27 34.47
N TYR A 887 -40.81 -26.77 35.59
CA TYR A 887 -41.93 -25.83 35.59
C TYR A 887 -41.50 -24.44 35.15
N ASP A 888 -40.26 -24.02 35.41
CA ASP A 888 -39.71 -22.75 34.88
C ASP A 888 -39.49 -22.84 33.37
N GLY A 889 -38.88 -23.94 32.91
CA GLY A 889 -38.73 -24.19 31.46
C GLY A 889 -40.06 -24.32 30.73
N LEU A 890 -41.12 -24.72 31.43
CA LEU A 890 -42.48 -24.73 30.88
C LEU A 890 -43.01 -23.31 30.63
N ILE A 891 -42.65 -22.35 31.48
CA ILE A 891 -43.02 -20.93 31.33
C ILE A 891 -42.35 -20.36 30.08
N ILE A 892 -41.07 -20.67 29.85
CA ILE A 892 -40.34 -20.29 28.62
C ILE A 892 -41.00 -20.93 27.40
N ALA A 893 -41.21 -22.25 27.42
CA ALA A 893 -41.78 -22.98 26.30
C ALA A 893 -43.21 -22.53 25.92
N ILE A 894 -44.02 -22.11 26.89
CA ILE A 894 -45.39 -21.62 26.64
C ILE A 894 -45.38 -20.25 25.96
N ASN A 895 -44.38 -19.42 26.27
CA ASN A 895 -44.27 -18.07 25.74
C ASN A 895 -43.28 -17.97 24.56
N TYR A 896 -42.64 -19.07 24.15
CA TYR A 896 -41.68 -19.10 23.05
C TYR A 896 -42.22 -18.48 21.75
N GLY A 897 -41.49 -17.49 21.23
CA GLY A 897 -41.83 -16.66 20.08
C GLY A 897 -42.71 -15.45 20.40
N ALA A 898 -42.89 -15.10 21.67
CA ALA A 898 -43.63 -13.92 22.13
C ALA A 898 -42.84 -12.61 21.97
#